data_AF-A0A954VW54-F1
#
_entry.id   AF-A0A954VW54-F1
#
_cell.length_a   1.000
_cell.length_b   1.000
_cell.length_c   1.000
_cell.angle_alpha   90.00
_cell.angle_beta   90.00
_cell.angle_gamma   90.00
#
_symmetry.space_group_name_H-M   'P 1'
#
loop_
_entity.id
_entity.type
_entity.pdbx_description
1 polymer ?
#
loop_
_entity_poly.entity_id
_entity_poly.type
_entity_poly.pdbx_seq_one_letter_code
_entity_poly.pdbx_strand_id
1 'polypeptide(L)'
;YPIFGPDAATSFSTLTVDARLNNVWTYSGGSEPTGQRGRALYMRDEYAADLQNAAGGLAPHGNHVHVYINGVYWGLHTLHERPDDSFNASYQGGDNDDFDSIKHNTSPSNVLNGTNENYLALLSLVREDMSDQANYQAVADKLDIEQFITYMMVNQYGGNQDWAHQNWYASYNRVDPNGKWQFHSWDAEKVLTGVNDNVVTKNDSGGPTEIFTRLSSNEEFRQLFMDLAHKHFFHGGTFTVERATELFQIRVDEIDSAIRAESARWGDNQQSRPYTRLDWLDNVNSYLNTYFPRRTDIVLAQYQRRNLWVTEDKLPPTFMINGQEQYGGYAAVGSSLTMSAAAGTIYYTTNGSDPRLPGGDISADALTYSSALPVNGITQVKARLRTADGSWSPLSNATFSDAVPADGSNLRISEINYHPGDPTPAEEAAGIGDADEFEFIELVNISNQTIDLSNVAFRQVAVEDAVEGIQFQFADGDVATLAAGQRLVVVENIDAFRLRYGNDPLVAGEWSGKLGNSSEPILLVAGETEIHNFIYSDDWHASTDGDGKTLQSINESGELAAWGTASGWRASSVDGGTPGQADEGRIPGDSNGDGIFNSSDLVIVFTAGEYEDAIAGNSVFEEGDWNGDGDFNTSDLVFAFQAGTYVANAVATSQQAFIAPDLSDRFGATKRKHDVIAKQAYFATVTENQTPPAVDLAPIRFEQIDQAFAEASSSSAKDTDESNELDRLIQELLQG
;
A
#
# COMPACT_ATOMS: atom_id res chain seq x y z
N TYR A 1 14.56 -7.93 -18.16
CA TYR A 1 14.30 -6.56 -17.67
C TYR A 1 12.80 -6.38 -17.65
N PRO A 2 12.18 -6.08 -16.50
CA PRO A 2 10.73 -5.86 -16.41
C PRO A 2 10.37 -4.51 -17.04
N ILE A 3 10.21 -4.48 -18.37
CA ILE A 3 10.05 -3.23 -19.14
C ILE A 3 8.83 -2.41 -18.68
N PHE A 4 7.77 -3.06 -18.17
CA PHE A 4 6.51 -2.44 -17.75
C PHE A 4 6.15 -2.69 -16.28
N GLY A 5 7.11 -3.11 -15.45
CA GLY A 5 6.88 -3.41 -14.03
C GLY A 5 6.52 -4.88 -13.74
N PRO A 6 6.24 -5.20 -12.46
CA PRO A 6 6.11 -6.58 -11.97
C PRO A 6 4.82 -7.27 -12.41
N ASP A 7 3.73 -6.52 -12.63
CA ASP A 7 2.43 -7.07 -13.05
C ASP A 7 2.36 -7.38 -14.56
N ALA A 8 3.44 -7.08 -15.30
CA ALA A 8 3.51 -7.27 -16.73
C ALA A 8 4.37 -8.48 -17.13
N ALA A 9 4.14 -8.99 -18.34
CA ALA A 9 4.98 -10.04 -18.90
C ALA A 9 6.45 -9.59 -18.95
N THR A 10 7.38 -10.51 -18.69
CA THR A 10 8.83 -10.21 -18.69
C THR A 10 9.51 -10.50 -20.03
N SER A 11 8.75 -11.07 -20.99
CA SER A 11 9.20 -11.39 -22.34
C SER A 11 8.12 -11.06 -23.37
N PHE A 12 8.50 -10.47 -24.50
CA PHE A 12 7.57 -10.00 -25.52
C PHE A 12 7.98 -10.46 -26.91
N SER A 13 7.04 -10.98 -27.69
CA SER A 13 7.26 -11.23 -29.14
C SER A 13 6.98 -9.99 -29.99
N THR A 14 6.08 -9.13 -29.53
CA THR A 14 5.67 -7.91 -30.22
C THR A 14 5.65 -6.73 -29.25
N LEU A 15 6.31 -5.63 -29.63
CA LEU A 15 6.18 -4.32 -28.97
C LEU A 15 5.84 -3.26 -30.03
N THR A 16 4.99 -2.30 -29.66
CA THR A 16 4.60 -1.18 -30.51
C THR A 16 5.27 0.09 -30.02
N VAL A 17 5.95 0.80 -30.92
CA VAL A 17 6.44 2.17 -30.67
C VAL A 17 5.50 3.13 -31.38
N ASP A 18 4.60 3.75 -30.62
CA ASP A 18 3.56 4.62 -31.14
C ASP A 18 3.95 6.10 -31.02
N ALA A 19 3.98 6.78 -32.17
CA ALA A 19 4.26 8.21 -32.29
C ALA A 19 3.08 9.10 -31.90
N ARG A 20 1.89 8.50 -31.75
CA ARG A 20 0.59 9.15 -31.57
C ARG A 20 0.22 10.01 -32.77
N LEU A 21 -1.05 9.99 -33.13
CA LEU A 21 -1.53 10.83 -34.22
C LEU A 21 -2.38 11.98 -33.67
N ASN A 22 -3.37 11.68 -32.86
CA ASN A 22 -4.35 12.66 -32.41
C ASN A 22 -3.99 13.27 -31.06
N ASN A 23 -4.52 14.48 -30.81
CA ASN A 23 -4.34 15.21 -29.56
C ASN A 23 -2.87 15.33 -29.09
N VAL A 24 -1.99 15.76 -30.00
CA VAL A 24 -0.55 16.00 -29.78
C VAL A 24 -0.13 17.29 -30.49
N TRP A 25 0.97 17.94 -30.07
CA TRP A 25 1.45 19.20 -30.67
C TRP A 25 1.97 19.04 -32.11
N THR A 26 2.45 17.84 -32.45
CA THR A 26 2.91 17.48 -33.80
C THR A 26 1.78 17.34 -34.82
N TYR A 27 0.51 17.27 -34.38
CA TYR A 27 -0.63 17.10 -35.26
C TYR A 27 -0.70 18.23 -36.29
N SER A 28 -0.51 17.89 -37.56
CA SER A 28 -0.23 18.84 -38.64
C SER A 28 -1.44 19.21 -39.50
N GLY A 29 -2.54 18.44 -39.45
CA GLY A 29 -3.75 18.71 -40.24
C GLY A 29 -4.86 17.68 -40.06
N GLY A 30 -6.03 17.93 -40.64
CA GLY A 30 -7.22 17.08 -40.50
C GLY A 30 -8.36 17.83 -39.79
N SER A 31 -9.15 17.11 -39.00
CA SER A 31 -10.24 17.70 -38.21
C SER A 31 -9.71 18.47 -37.00
N GLU A 32 -10.23 19.69 -36.81
CA GLU A 32 -9.99 20.56 -35.66
C GLU A 32 -8.51 20.66 -35.20
N PRO A 33 -7.57 21.01 -36.09
CA PRO A 33 -6.13 20.88 -35.80
C PRO A 33 -5.65 21.72 -34.62
N THR A 34 -6.19 22.92 -34.43
CA THR A 34 -5.89 23.74 -33.25
C THR A 34 -6.43 23.14 -31.96
N GLY A 35 -7.63 22.56 -31.99
CA GLY A 35 -8.23 21.92 -30.83
C GLY A 35 -7.50 20.64 -30.43
N GLN A 36 -7.09 19.83 -31.41
CA GLN A 36 -6.29 18.63 -31.15
C GLN A 36 -4.97 18.99 -30.45
N ARG A 37 -4.20 19.95 -30.99
CA ARG A 37 -2.96 20.42 -30.33
C ARG A 37 -3.24 21.00 -28.94
N GLY A 38 -4.31 21.77 -28.79
CA GLY A 38 -4.70 22.37 -27.51
C GLY A 38 -5.15 21.36 -26.44
N ARG A 39 -5.55 20.15 -26.84
CA ARG A 39 -5.93 19.04 -25.94
C ARG A 39 -4.78 18.09 -25.65
N ALA A 40 -3.54 18.44 -26.00
CA ALA A 40 -2.43 17.50 -25.85
C ALA A 40 -2.26 17.02 -24.39
N LEU A 41 -2.35 15.70 -24.22
CA LEU A 41 -2.08 15.02 -22.95
C LEU A 41 -0.97 13.98 -23.07
N TYR A 42 -0.80 13.38 -24.26
CA TYR A 42 0.19 12.33 -24.54
C TYR A 42 -0.01 10.99 -23.83
N MET A 43 -0.94 10.88 -22.87
CA MET A 43 -1.13 9.65 -22.06
C MET A 43 -2.52 9.00 -22.17
N ARG A 44 -3.40 9.42 -23.10
CA ARG A 44 -4.81 8.98 -23.14
C ARG A 44 -5.00 7.48 -23.33
N ASP A 45 -4.24 6.89 -24.24
CA ASP A 45 -4.38 5.49 -24.63
C ASP A 45 -3.95 4.58 -23.48
N GLU A 46 -2.79 4.88 -22.92
CA GLU A 46 -2.26 4.18 -21.76
C GLU A 46 -3.18 4.34 -20.57
N TYR A 47 -3.68 5.55 -20.28
CA TYR A 47 -4.65 5.78 -19.21
C TYR A 47 -5.93 4.94 -19.36
N ALA A 48 -6.41 4.72 -20.59
CA ALA A 48 -7.55 3.84 -20.82
C ALA A 48 -7.22 2.37 -20.56
N ALA A 49 -6.00 1.93 -20.88
CA ALA A 49 -5.52 0.59 -20.54
C ALA A 49 -5.31 0.43 -19.02
N ASP A 50 -4.73 1.42 -18.34
CA ASP A 50 -4.58 1.47 -16.88
C ASP A 50 -5.93 1.35 -16.17
N LEU A 51 -6.95 2.10 -16.63
CA LEU A 51 -8.31 1.98 -16.11
C LEU A 51 -8.89 0.57 -16.29
N GLN A 52 -8.59 -0.09 -17.41
CA GLN A 52 -9.05 -1.45 -17.64
C GLN A 52 -8.34 -2.43 -16.69
N ASN A 53 -7.01 -2.35 -16.58
CA ASN A 53 -6.22 -3.20 -15.69
C ASN A 53 -6.61 -2.99 -14.22
N ALA A 54 -6.74 -1.73 -13.77
CA ALA A 54 -7.18 -1.37 -12.42
C ALA A 54 -8.63 -1.75 -12.10
N ALA A 55 -9.45 -2.07 -13.12
CA ALA A 55 -10.79 -2.61 -12.94
C ALA A 55 -10.83 -4.15 -12.96
N GLY A 56 -9.67 -4.82 -13.01
CA GLY A 56 -9.51 -6.27 -13.12
C GLY A 56 -9.60 -6.81 -14.55
N GLY A 57 -9.67 -5.91 -15.54
CA GLY A 57 -9.60 -6.23 -16.96
C GLY A 57 -8.19 -6.63 -17.42
N LEU A 58 -8.08 -7.12 -18.65
CA LEU A 58 -6.79 -7.36 -19.31
C LEU A 58 -6.59 -6.37 -20.47
N ALA A 59 -5.63 -5.46 -20.35
CA ALA A 59 -5.24 -4.50 -21.37
C ALA A 59 -3.71 -4.41 -21.49
N PRO A 60 -3.20 -3.92 -22.63
CA PRO A 60 -1.76 -3.72 -22.83
C PRO A 60 -1.14 -2.83 -21.78
N HIS A 61 0.06 -3.17 -21.32
CA HIS A 61 0.90 -2.28 -20.54
C HIS A 61 1.81 -1.45 -21.47
N GLY A 62 2.11 -0.23 -21.05
CA GLY A 62 2.97 0.68 -21.79
C GLY A 62 3.65 1.72 -20.91
N ASN A 63 4.76 2.22 -21.45
CA ASN A 63 5.60 3.25 -20.85
C ASN A 63 5.96 4.31 -21.89
N HIS A 64 6.30 5.50 -21.42
CA HIS A 64 6.67 6.62 -22.30
C HIS A 64 8.17 6.68 -22.56
N VAL A 65 8.55 6.83 -23.83
CA VAL A 65 9.96 6.77 -24.27
C VAL A 65 10.37 7.94 -25.17
N HIS A 66 11.61 8.38 -25.02
CA HIS A 66 12.23 9.34 -25.92
C HIS A 66 12.85 8.62 -27.12
N VAL A 67 12.33 8.89 -28.32
CA VAL A 67 12.82 8.23 -29.54
C VAL A 67 13.88 9.09 -30.23
N TYR A 68 14.99 8.45 -30.59
CA TYR A 68 16.04 9.03 -31.42
C TYR A 68 16.25 8.19 -32.68
N ILE A 69 16.28 8.83 -33.85
CA ILE A 69 16.60 8.17 -35.12
C ILE A 69 17.85 8.82 -35.68
N ASN A 70 18.92 8.04 -35.83
CA ASN A 70 20.24 8.52 -36.28
C ASN A 70 20.77 9.71 -35.44
N GLY A 71 20.56 9.67 -34.12
CA GLY A 71 20.97 10.72 -33.18
C GLY A 71 20.08 11.97 -33.17
N VAL A 72 19.01 12.00 -33.95
CA VAL A 72 18.04 13.11 -33.96
C VAL A 72 16.87 12.75 -33.06
N TYR A 73 16.47 13.64 -32.14
CA TYR A 73 15.28 13.45 -31.32
C TYR A 73 13.98 13.56 -32.14
N TRP A 74 13.13 12.55 -32.05
CA TRP A 74 11.84 12.45 -32.77
C TRP A 74 10.61 12.69 -31.90
N GLY A 75 10.77 12.88 -30.59
CA GLY A 75 9.67 13.16 -29.68
C GLY A 75 9.36 12.03 -28.73
N LEU A 76 8.41 12.30 -27.85
CA LEU A 76 7.86 11.38 -26.87
C LEU A 76 6.90 10.39 -27.56
N HIS A 77 7.22 9.12 -27.49
CA HIS A 77 6.40 8.02 -27.99
C HIS A 77 5.86 7.18 -26.82
N THR A 78 4.85 6.36 -27.08
CA THR A 78 4.48 5.27 -26.17
C THR A 78 5.10 3.98 -26.68
N LEU A 79 5.87 3.29 -25.83
CA LEU A 79 6.26 1.90 -26.04
C LEU A 79 5.24 1.04 -25.29
N HIS A 80 4.48 0.20 -25.98
CA HIS A 80 3.46 -0.61 -25.32
C HIS A 80 3.30 -1.98 -25.97
N GLU A 81 2.69 -2.89 -25.22
CA GLU A 81 2.31 -4.21 -25.71
C GLU A 81 1.26 -4.12 -26.80
N ARG A 82 1.20 -5.15 -27.63
CA ARG A 82 0.11 -5.32 -28.60
C ARG A 82 -0.75 -6.50 -28.17
N PRO A 83 -2.07 -6.35 -28.00
CA PRO A 83 -2.95 -7.43 -27.52
C PRO A 83 -3.25 -8.47 -28.62
N ASP A 84 -2.20 -8.98 -29.26
CA ASP A 84 -2.21 -10.07 -30.23
C ASP A 84 -2.11 -11.45 -29.53
N ASP A 85 -1.97 -12.53 -30.30
CA ASP A 85 -1.87 -13.89 -29.78
C ASP A 85 -0.74 -14.08 -28.76
N SER A 86 0.42 -13.42 -28.96
CA SER A 86 1.55 -13.55 -28.05
C SER A 86 1.27 -12.89 -26.70
N PHE A 87 0.62 -11.73 -26.71
CA PHE A 87 0.18 -11.08 -25.47
C PHE A 87 -0.78 -12.00 -24.72
N ASN A 88 -1.79 -12.54 -25.40
CA ASN A 88 -2.78 -13.39 -24.73
C ASN A 88 -2.17 -14.67 -24.18
N ALA A 89 -1.26 -15.33 -24.91
CA ALA A 89 -0.52 -16.49 -24.39
C ALA A 89 0.33 -16.15 -23.15
N SER A 90 0.93 -14.96 -23.10
CA SER A 90 1.77 -14.53 -21.97
C SER A 90 0.96 -14.31 -20.68
N TYR A 91 -0.27 -13.79 -20.79
CA TYR A 91 -1.11 -13.46 -19.63
C TYR A 91 -2.13 -14.54 -19.27
N GLN A 92 -2.60 -15.32 -20.24
CA GLN A 92 -3.65 -16.32 -20.04
C GLN A 92 -3.09 -17.76 -20.10
N GLY A 93 -1.81 -17.94 -20.40
CA GLY A 93 -1.18 -19.23 -20.64
C GLY A 93 -1.54 -19.83 -22.00
N GLY A 94 -0.95 -21.00 -22.29
CA GLY A 94 -1.08 -21.67 -23.60
C GLY A 94 -0.07 -21.18 -24.62
N ASP A 95 -0.24 -21.62 -25.87
CA ASP A 95 0.62 -21.24 -27.00
C ASP A 95 -0.06 -20.16 -27.86
N ASN A 96 0.71 -19.37 -28.60
CA ASN A 96 0.18 -18.37 -29.54
C ASN A 96 -0.88 -18.97 -30.50
N ASP A 97 -0.64 -20.19 -30.99
CA ASP A 97 -1.52 -20.91 -31.92
C ASP A 97 -2.85 -21.36 -31.30
N ASP A 98 -3.05 -21.15 -30.00
CA ASP A 98 -4.30 -21.42 -29.30
C ASP A 98 -5.33 -20.28 -29.44
N PHE A 99 -4.90 -19.06 -29.79
CA PHE A 99 -5.76 -17.87 -29.70
C PHE A 99 -6.30 -17.39 -31.06
N ASP A 100 -7.63 -17.24 -31.18
CA ASP A 100 -8.21 -16.38 -32.23
C ASP A 100 -8.03 -14.94 -31.74
N SER A 101 -7.34 -14.10 -32.52
CA SER A 101 -7.11 -12.69 -32.18
C SER A 101 -7.59 -11.81 -33.33
N ILE A 102 -8.51 -10.88 -33.03
CA ILE A 102 -9.12 -10.00 -34.03
C ILE A 102 -9.10 -8.55 -33.57
N LYS A 103 -9.26 -7.62 -34.52
CA LYS A 103 -9.37 -6.18 -34.21
C LYS A 103 -10.44 -5.47 -35.04
N HIS A 104 -10.89 -4.32 -34.56
CA HIS A 104 -11.75 -3.34 -35.26
C HIS A 104 -13.16 -3.80 -35.68
N ASN A 105 -13.28 -4.86 -36.47
CA ASN A 105 -14.55 -5.38 -36.99
C ASN A 105 -14.39 -6.84 -37.45
N THR A 106 -15.48 -7.41 -37.98
CA THR A 106 -15.57 -8.81 -38.39
C THR A 106 -14.85 -9.15 -39.70
N SER A 107 -14.16 -8.21 -40.36
CA SER A 107 -13.47 -8.48 -41.63
C SER A 107 -12.35 -9.51 -41.44
N PRO A 108 -12.23 -10.51 -42.33
CA PRO A 108 -11.08 -11.44 -42.32
C PRO A 108 -9.72 -10.74 -42.41
N SER A 109 -9.66 -9.53 -42.98
CA SER A 109 -8.42 -8.73 -43.03
C SER A 109 -7.96 -8.19 -41.67
N ASN A 110 -8.83 -8.24 -40.66
CA ASN A 110 -8.54 -7.80 -39.31
C ASN A 110 -8.33 -8.96 -38.32
N VAL A 111 -8.24 -10.18 -38.83
CA VAL A 111 -7.75 -11.33 -38.07
C VAL A 111 -6.23 -11.23 -37.98
N LEU A 112 -5.71 -11.29 -36.75
CA LEU A 112 -4.28 -11.26 -36.45
C LEU A 112 -3.73 -12.68 -36.37
N ASN A 113 -4.47 -13.55 -35.70
CA ASN A 113 -4.18 -14.98 -35.60
C ASN A 113 -5.47 -15.81 -35.65
N GLY A 114 -5.39 -17.01 -36.22
CA GLY A 114 -6.55 -17.90 -36.35
C GLY A 114 -7.55 -17.51 -37.42
N THR A 115 -8.85 -17.52 -37.06
CA THR A 115 -9.96 -17.13 -37.94
C THR A 115 -10.98 -16.26 -37.20
N ASN A 116 -11.95 -15.69 -37.90
CA ASN A 116 -13.09 -14.99 -37.28
C ASN A 116 -14.32 -15.89 -37.08
N GLU A 117 -14.23 -17.20 -37.33
CA GLU A 117 -15.40 -18.11 -37.30
C GLU A 117 -16.05 -18.15 -35.91
N ASN A 118 -15.24 -18.28 -34.85
CA ASN A 118 -15.72 -18.29 -33.46
C ASN A 118 -16.36 -16.94 -33.05
N TYR A 119 -15.86 -15.82 -33.58
CA TYR A 119 -16.45 -14.50 -33.31
C TYR A 119 -17.78 -14.32 -34.05
N LEU A 120 -17.87 -14.80 -35.29
CA LEU A 120 -19.13 -14.80 -36.04
C LEU A 120 -20.17 -15.71 -35.37
N ALA A 121 -19.75 -16.83 -34.77
CA ALA A 121 -20.62 -17.68 -33.96
C ALA A 121 -21.14 -16.95 -32.72
N LEU A 122 -20.28 -16.22 -31.98
CA LEU A 122 -20.70 -15.35 -30.88
C LEU A 122 -21.74 -14.32 -31.34
N LEU A 123 -21.48 -13.62 -32.45
CA LEU A 123 -22.42 -12.63 -32.99
C LEU A 123 -23.75 -13.26 -33.40
N SER A 124 -23.75 -14.49 -33.90
CA SER A 124 -24.99 -15.22 -34.19
C SER A 124 -25.81 -15.44 -32.91
N LEU A 125 -25.18 -15.88 -31.82
CA LEU A 125 -25.84 -16.08 -30.53
C LEU A 125 -26.40 -14.78 -29.98
N VAL A 126 -25.60 -13.72 -29.99
CA VAL A 126 -25.98 -12.37 -29.52
C VAL A 126 -27.18 -11.82 -30.30
N ARG A 127 -27.33 -12.19 -31.58
CA ARG A 127 -28.40 -11.68 -32.45
C ARG A 127 -29.76 -12.34 -32.24
N GLU A 128 -29.83 -13.41 -31.46
CA GLU A 128 -31.08 -13.98 -30.95
C GLU A 128 -31.78 -13.02 -29.96
N ASP A 129 -32.93 -13.44 -29.45
CA ASP A 129 -33.65 -12.67 -28.42
C ASP A 129 -32.92 -12.77 -27.07
N MET A 130 -32.17 -11.73 -26.73
CA MET A 130 -31.41 -11.64 -25.46
C MET A 130 -32.30 -11.44 -24.24
N SER A 131 -33.60 -11.18 -24.37
CA SER A 131 -34.50 -11.23 -23.21
C SER A 131 -34.72 -12.66 -22.70
N ASP A 132 -34.44 -13.68 -23.51
CA ASP A 132 -34.47 -15.08 -23.12
C ASP A 132 -33.18 -15.47 -22.37
N GLN A 133 -33.35 -16.06 -21.19
CA GLN A 133 -32.25 -16.46 -20.32
C GLN A 133 -31.37 -17.56 -20.93
N ALA A 134 -31.93 -18.49 -21.72
CA ALA A 134 -31.15 -19.55 -22.36
C ALA A 134 -30.25 -18.98 -23.46
N ASN A 135 -30.73 -17.99 -24.22
CA ASN A 135 -29.92 -17.31 -25.22
C ASN A 135 -28.81 -16.47 -24.57
N TYR A 136 -29.12 -15.77 -23.49
CA TYR A 136 -28.10 -15.07 -22.69
C TYR A 136 -27.04 -16.02 -22.16
N GLN A 137 -27.43 -17.17 -21.60
CA GLN A 137 -26.48 -18.17 -21.10
C GLN A 137 -25.57 -18.69 -22.21
N ALA A 138 -26.12 -18.97 -23.40
CA ALA A 138 -25.32 -19.40 -24.55
C ALA A 138 -24.25 -18.35 -24.94
N VAL A 139 -24.55 -17.06 -24.78
CA VAL A 139 -23.55 -15.99 -24.95
C VAL A 139 -22.55 -15.97 -23.80
N ALA A 140 -23.00 -16.09 -22.55
CA ALA A 140 -22.13 -16.11 -21.36
C ALA A 140 -21.15 -17.29 -21.30
N ASP A 141 -21.49 -18.39 -22.00
CA ASP A 141 -20.61 -19.54 -22.21
C ASP A 141 -19.50 -19.26 -23.24
N LYS A 142 -19.63 -18.18 -24.02
CA LYS A 142 -18.69 -17.79 -25.08
C LYS A 142 -18.04 -16.42 -24.88
N LEU A 143 -18.57 -15.59 -24.00
CA LEU A 143 -18.09 -14.25 -23.70
C LEU A 143 -17.89 -14.13 -22.21
N ASP A 144 -16.74 -13.61 -21.80
CA ASP A 144 -16.52 -13.23 -20.41
C ASP A 144 -17.33 -11.97 -20.11
N ILE A 145 -18.54 -12.14 -19.55
CA ILE A 145 -19.50 -11.05 -19.38
C ILE A 145 -18.98 -9.99 -18.40
N GLU A 146 -18.31 -10.39 -17.32
CA GLU A 146 -17.77 -9.44 -16.34
C GLU A 146 -16.67 -8.59 -16.98
N GLN A 147 -15.68 -9.23 -17.60
CA GLN A 147 -14.58 -8.52 -18.28
C GLN A 147 -15.09 -7.66 -19.44
N PHE A 148 -16.11 -8.14 -20.16
CA PHE A 148 -16.75 -7.36 -21.22
C PHE A 148 -17.45 -6.11 -20.67
N ILE A 149 -18.20 -6.22 -19.56
CA ILE A 149 -18.83 -5.06 -18.93
C ILE A 149 -17.77 -4.06 -18.47
N THR A 150 -16.68 -4.53 -17.86
CA THR A 150 -15.55 -3.68 -17.44
C THR A 150 -14.95 -2.93 -18.62
N TYR A 151 -14.62 -3.63 -19.72
CA TYR A 151 -14.14 -3.02 -20.96
C TYR A 151 -15.12 -1.96 -21.52
N MET A 152 -16.42 -2.24 -21.47
CA MET A 152 -17.46 -1.29 -21.88
C MET A 152 -17.49 -0.06 -20.97
N MET A 153 -17.38 -0.25 -19.65
CA MET A 153 -17.34 0.85 -18.67
C MET A 153 -16.13 1.74 -18.85
N VAL A 154 -14.95 1.23 -19.19
CA VAL A 154 -13.75 2.04 -19.49
C VAL A 154 -14.01 2.98 -20.66
N ASN A 155 -14.52 2.47 -21.78
CA ASN A 155 -14.80 3.28 -22.97
C ASN A 155 -15.94 4.28 -22.74
N GLN A 156 -16.96 3.88 -21.97
CA GLN A 156 -18.10 4.73 -21.60
C GLN A 156 -17.69 5.82 -20.60
N TYR A 157 -16.85 5.48 -19.62
CA TYR A 157 -16.27 6.43 -18.66
C TYR A 157 -15.32 7.40 -19.38
N GLY A 158 -14.42 6.95 -20.24
CA GLY A 158 -13.56 7.83 -21.03
C GLY A 158 -14.32 8.68 -22.07
N GLY A 159 -15.51 8.23 -22.49
CA GLY A 159 -16.31 8.90 -23.53
C GLY A 159 -15.72 8.70 -24.94
N ASN A 160 -15.21 7.50 -25.25
CA ASN A 160 -14.41 7.23 -26.44
C ASN A 160 -15.15 7.52 -27.76
N GLN A 161 -14.81 8.64 -28.41
CA GLN A 161 -15.57 9.14 -29.56
C GLN A 161 -15.33 8.40 -30.88
N ASP A 162 -14.16 7.78 -31.08
CA ASP A 162 -13.77 7.11 -32.35
C ASP A 162 -13.84 5.57 -32.28
N TRP A 163 -14.53 5.08 -31.27
CA TRP A 163 -14.91 3.69 -31.03
C TRP A 163 -16.43 3.53 -31.27
N ALA A 164 -17.03 2.42 -31.71
CA ALA A 164 -16.55 1.04 -31.68
C ALA A 164 -16.61 0.32 -33.04
N HIS A 165 -16.84 1.05 -34.13
CA HIS A 165 -16.70 0.50 -35.49
C HIS A 165 -15.23 0.16 -35.84
N GLN A 166 -14.30 0.61 -35.01
CA GLN A 166 -12.86 0.32 -34.97
C GLN A 166 -12.31 0.52 -33.55
N ASN A 167 -10.98 0.47 -33.38
CA ASN A 167 -10.24 0.74 -32.15
C ASN A 167 -10.58 -0.17 -30.96
N TRP A 168 -10.45 -1.47 -31.18
CA TRP A 168 -10.53 -2.51 -30.16
C TRP A 168 -9.88 -3.79 -30.65
N TYR A 169 -9.41 -4.60 -29.71
CA TYR A 169 -8.94 -5.97 -29.94
C TYR A 169 -9.79 -6.94 -29.12
N ALA A 170 -9.89 -8.18 -29.59
CA ALA A 170 -10.52 -9.26 -28.84
C ALA A 170 -9.79 -10.57 -29.08
N SER A 171 -9.75 -11.42 -28.06
CA SER A 171 -9.09 -12.73 -28.10
C SER A 171 -9.99 -13.85 -27.59
N TYR A 172 -9.74 -15.07 -28.08
CA TYR A 172 -10.45 -16.29 -27.70
C TYR A 172 -9.51 -17.49 -27.74
N ASN A 173 -9.26 -18.13 -26.60
CA ASN A 173 -8.55 -19.40 -26.58
C ASN A 173 -9.44 -20.50 -27.18
N ARG A 174 -9.13 -20.95 -28.39
CA ARG A 174 -9.96 -21.88 -29.18
C ARG A 174 -9.74 -23.35 -28.81
N VAL A 175 -8.68 -23.67 -28.06
CA VAL A 175 -8.39 -25.04 -27.62
C VAL A 175 -8.86 -25.30 -26.19
N ASP A 176 -9.07 -24.24 -25.40
CA ASP A 176 -9.71 -24.35 -24.10
C ASP A 176 -11.22 -24.63 -24.27
N PRO A 177 -11.75 -25.77 -23.78
CA PRO A 177 -13.18 -26.05 -23.82
C PRO A 177 -14.02 -25.01 -23.05
N ASN A 178 -13.42 -24.29 -22.11
CA ASN A 178 -14.04 -23.22 -21.34
C ASN A 178 -13.62 -21.81 -21.83
N GLY A 179 -12.91 -21.73 -22.97
CA GLY A 179 -12.43 -20.48 -23.52
C GLY A 179 -13.58 -19.50 -23.78
N LYS A 180 -13.34 -18.23 -23.47
CA LYS A 180 -14.29 -17.12 -23.62
C LYS A 180 -13.63 -15.94 -24.33
N TRP A 181 -14.45 -15.18 -25.05
CA TRP A 181 -14.01 -13.93 -25.66
C TRP A 181 -13.70 -12.91 -24.58
N GLN A 182 -12.57 -12.23 -24.72
CA GLN A 182 -12.16 -11.07 -23.93
C GLN A 182 -11.86 -9.89 -24.85
N PHE A 183 -12.08 -8.67 -24.37
CA PHE A 183 -11.86 -7.44 -25.13
C PHE A 183 -10.75 -6.62 -24.47
N HIS A 184 -9.92 -5.98 -25.30
CA HIS A 184 -8.75 -5.24 -24.85
C HIS A 184 -8.81 -3.80 -25.38
N SER A 185 -8.49 -2.84 -24.52
CA SER A 185 -8.31 -1.44 -24.89
C SER A 185 -7.27 -1.31 -26.00
N TRP A 186 -7.56 -0.45 -26.99
CA TRP A 186 -6.66 -0.17 -28.09
C TRP A 186 -7.02 1.16 -28.75
N ASP A 187 -6.03 1.99 -29.06
CA ASP A 187 -6.19 3.24 -29.82
C ASP A 187 -7.34 4.12 -29.27
N ALA A 188 -7.26 4.35 -27.95
CA ALA A 188 -8.30 5.02 -27.17
C ALA A 188 -8.07 6.54 -27.07
N GLU A 189 -7.27 7.12 -27.96
CA GLU A 189 -6.83 8.53 -27.98
C GLU A 189 -7.94 9.59 -27.99
N LYS A 190 -9.19 9.19 -28.25
CA LYS A 190 -10.40 10.04 -28.22
C LYS A 190 -11.20 9.94 -26.92
N VAL A 191 -10.68 9.30 -25.88
CA VAL A 191 -11.18 9.48 -24.51
C VAL A 191 -10.82 10.86 -23.95
N LEU A 192 -11.47 11.27 -22.86
CA LEU A 192 -11.20 12.53 -22.17
C LEU A 192 -11.32 13.76 -23.11
N THR A 193 -12.23 13.72 -24.08
CA THR A 193 -12.46 14.85 -25.00
C THR A 193 -13.44 15.86 -24.38
N GLY A 194 -14.61 15.40 -23.97
CA GLY A 194 -15.64 16.21 -23.30
C GLY A 194 -16.21 15.52 -22.06
N VAL A 195 -16.39 16.27 -20.98
CA VAL A 195 -16.93 15.74 -19.71
C VAL A 195 -18.35 15.17 -19.84
N ASN A 196 -19.11 15.64 -20.83
CA ASN A 196 -20.49 15.20 -21.10
C ASN A 196 -20.59 14.13 -22.20
N ASP A 197 -19.46 13.67 -22.76
CA ASP A 197 -19.47 12.70 -23.86
C ASP A 197 -20.20 11.43 -23.43
N ASN A 198 -21.12 10.98 -24.28
CA ASN A 198 -21.99 9.84 -24.00
C ASN A 198 -21.89 8.85 -25.16
N VAL A 199 -21.28 7.70 -24.89
CA VAL A 199 -21.12 6.62 -25.86
C VAL A 199 -21.89 5.36 -25.47
N VAL A 200 -22.67 5.42 -24.39
CA VAL A 200 -23.54 4.32 -23.91
C VAL A 200 -24.60 3.95 -24.95
N THR A 201 -24.96 4.88 -25.85
CA THR A 201 -25.98 4.68 -26.91
C THR A 201 -25.43 4.20 -28.25
N LYS A 202 -24.11 4.03 -28.40
CA LYS A 202 -23.54 3.50 -29.65
C LYS A 202 -23.97 2.05 -29.88
N ASN A 203 -24.08 1.66 -31.15
CA ASN A 203 -24.57 0.34 -31.58
C ASN A 203 -24.01 -0.01 -32.98
N ASP A 204 -22.69 -0.11 -33.06
CA ASP A 204 -21.96 -0.40 -34.29
C ASP A 204 -22.03 -1.90 -34.60
N SER A 205 -22.56 -2.24 -35.78
CA SER A 205 -22.76 -3.63 -36.20
C SER A 205 -21.45 -4.43 -36.23
N GLY A 206 -21.45 -5.60 -35.59
CA GLY A 206 -20.30 -6.50 -35.48
C GLY A 206 -19.24 -6.09 -34.46
N GLY A 207 -19.40 -4.95 -33.80
CA GLY A 207 -18.52 -4.47 -32.74
C GLY A 207 -19.06 -4.73 -31.32
N PRO A 208 -18.29 -4.36 -30.29
CA PRO A 208 -18.70 -4.57 -28.89
C PRO A 208 -19.97 -3.78 -28.53
N THR A 209 -20.25 -2.66 -29.18
CA THR A 209 -21.46 -1.87 -28.90
C THR A 209 -22.75 -2.55 -29.37
N GLU A 210 -22.72 -3.39 -30.41
CA GLU A 210 -23.85 -4.28 -30.77
C GLU A 210 -24.10 -5.32 -29.69
N ILE A 211 -23.03 -5.99 -29.24
CA ILE A 211 -23.09 -7.03 -28.21
C ILE A 211 -23.68 -6.45 -26.92
N PHE A 212 -23.15 -5.33 -26.45
CA PHE A 212 -23.63 -4.65 -25.25
C PHE A 212 -25.10 -4.22 -25.36
N THR A 213 -25.48 -3.60 -26.49
CA THR A 213 -26.86 -3.12 -26.69
C THR A 213 -27.86 -4.26 -26.62
N ARG A 214 -27.53 -5.42 -27.18
CA ARG A 214 -28.40 -6.60 -27.18
C ARG A 214 -28.43 -7.27 -25.81
N LEU A 215 -27.27 -7.48 -25.18
CA LEU A 215 -27.20 -8.06 -23.84
C LEU A 215 -27.95 -7.22 -22.78
N SER A 216 -27.99 -5.90 -22.96
CA SER A 216 -28.76 -4.99 -22.08
C SER A 216 -30.27 -5.29 -22.01
N SER A 217 -30.81 -6.11 -22.92
CA SER A 217 -32.20 -6.59 -22.86
C SER A 217 -32.42 -7.71 -21.83
N ASN A 218 -31.38 -8.42 -21.39
CA ASN A 218 -31.45 -9.47 -20.38
C ASN A 218 -31.48 -8.90 -18.95
N GLU A 219 -32.26 -9.50 -18.04
CA GLU A 219 -32.35 -9.08 -16.64
C GLU A 219 -31.09 -9.41 -15.83
N GLU A 220 -30.49 -10.58 -16.01
CA GLU A 220 -29.25 -10.96 -15.33
C GLU A 220 -28.07 -10.11 -15.80
N PHE A 221 -27.99 -9.78 -17.10
CA PHE A 221 -26.98 -8.85 -17.58
C PHE A 221 -27.11 -7.47 -16.92
N ARG A 222 -28.33 -6.91 -16.83
CA ARG A 222 -28.54 -5.62 -16.17
C ARG A 222 -28.22 -5.69 -14.68
N GLN A 223 -28.56 -6.80 -14.02
CA GLN A 223 -28.23 -6.99 -12.61
C GLN A 223 -26.72 -7.00 -12.38
N LEU A 224 -25.97 -7.80 -13.16
CA LEU A 224 -24.52 -7.85 -13.09
C LEU A 224 -23.89 -6.50 -13.44
N PHE A 225 -24.40 -5.80 -14.46
CA PHE A 225 -23.93 -4.45 -14.81
C PHE A 225 -24.10 -3.49 -13.64
N MET A 226 -25.24 -3.53 -12.95
CA MET A 226 -25.47 -2.73 -11.74
C MET A 226 -24.52 -3.12 -10.61
N ASP A 227 -24.24 -4.40 -10.41
CA ASP A 227 -23.30 -4.84 -9.36
C ASP A 227 -21.89 -4.33 -9.63
N LEU A 228 -21.43 -4.41 -10.88
CA LEU A 228 -20.13 -3.88 -11.31
C LEU A 228 -20.10 -2.35 -11.29
N ALA A 229 -21.19 -1.68 -11.64
CA ALA A 229 -21.29 -0.23 -11.53
C ALA A 229 -21.17 0.21 -10.05
N HIS A 230 -21.77 -0.53 -9.12
CA HIS A 230 -21.59 -0.24 -7.69
C HIS A 230 -20.14 -0.48 -7.24
N LYS A 231 -19.55 -1.62 -7.63
CA LYS A 231 -18.15 -1.98 -7.35
C LYS A 231 -17.16 -0.91 -7.83
N HIS A 232 -17.35 -0.38 -9.04
CA HIS A 232 -16.36 0.51 -9.65
C HIS A 232 -16.65 2.01 -9.48
N PHE A 233 -17.89 2.45 -9.22
CA PHE A 233 -18.21 3.88 -9.11
C PHE A 233 -18.36 4.37 -7.66
N PHE A 234 -18.27 3.48 -6.66
CA PHE A 234 -18.46 3.79 -5.25
C PHE A 234 -17.32 3.20 -4.41
N HIS A 235 -17.19 3.69 -3.16
CA HIS A 235 -16.34 3.09 -2.12
C HIS A 235 -14.90 2.79 -2.53
N GLY A 236 -14.26 3.70 -3.26
CA GLY A 236 -12.86 3.55 -3.74
C GLY A 236 -12.71 2.75 -5.04
N GLY A 237 -13.81 2.37 -5.70
CA GLY A 237 -13.78 1.70 -7.00
C GLY A 237 -13.08 2.50 -8.10
N THR A 238 -12.65 1.82 -9.16
CA THR A 238 -11.79 2.35 -10.24
C THR A 238 -12.27 3.67 -10.87
N PHE A 239 -13.58 3.87 -10.98
CA PHE A 239 -14.21 5.04 -11.60
C PHE A 239 -14.75 6.06 -10.59
N THR A 240 -14.39 5.96 -9.30
CA THR A 240 -14.59 7.06 -8.35
C THR A 240 -13.74 8.27 -8.75
N VAL A 241 -14.07 9.45 -8.23
CA VAL A 241 -13.31 10.66 -8.52
C VAL A 241 -11.86 10.48 -8.07
N GLU A 242 -11.66 9.93 -6.88
CA GLU A 242 -10.36 9.75 -6.24
C GLU A 242 -9.49 8.80 -7.06
N ARG A 243 -9.96 7.56 -7.30
CA ARG A 243 -9.14 6.52 -7.95
C ARG A 243 -8.88 6.82 -9.42
N ALA A 244 -9.87 7.34 -10.15
CA ALA A 244 -9.67 7.71 -11.55
C ALA A 244 -8.70 8.89 -11.71
N THR A 245 -8.69 9.82 -10.74
CA THR A 245 -7.74 10.96 -10.72
C THR A 245 -6.34 10.50 -10.34
N GLU A 246 -6.20 9.58 -9.38
CA GLU A 246 -4.92 9.01 -8.97
C GLU A 246 -4.21 8.31 -10.15
N LEU A 247 -4.91 7.43 -10.86
CA LEU A 247 -4.37 6.76 -12.06
C LEU A 247 -3.95 7.75 -13.15
N PHE A 248 -4.71 8.85 -13.30
CA PHE A 248 -4.36 9.90 -14.25
C PHE A 248 -3.11 10.66 -13.80
N GLN A 249 -2.99 10.95 -12.50
CA GLN A 249 -1.88 11.67 -11.91
C GLN A 249 -0.57 10.88 -12.00
N ILE A 250 -0.61 9.54 -11.82
CA ILE A 250 0.55 8.66 -12.03
C ILE A 250 1.17 8.90 -13.41
N ARG A 251 0.36 8.95 -14.48
CA ARG A 251 0.85 9.21 -15.85
C ARG A 251 1.25 10.66 -16.09
N VAL A 252 0.63 11.62 -15.40
CA VAL A 252 1.08 13.03 -15.42
C VAL A 252 2.50 13.11 -14.87
N ASP A 253 2.74 12.54 -13.70
CA ASP A 253 4.03 12.60 -13.02
C ASP A 253 5.12 11.89 -13.81
N GLU A 254 4.78 10.76 -14.46
CA GLU A 254 5.68 10.01 -15.35
C GLU A 254 6.29 10.90 -16.46
N ILE A 255 5.48 11.74 -17.12
CA ILE A 255 5.93 12.49 -18.32
C ILE A 255 6.16 13.97 -18.10
N ASP A 256 5.83 14.51 -16.93
CA ASP A 256 5.86 15.95 -16.66
C ASP A 256 7.21 16.60 -17.02
N SER A 257 8.32 15.93 -16.68
CA SER A 257 9.67 16.38 -17.01
C SER A 257 9.98 16.21 -18.52
N ALA A 258 9.55 15.09 -19.11
CA ALA A 258 9.76 14.70 -20.50
C ALA A 258 9.08 15.66 -21.50
N ILE A 259 7.96 16.29 -21.12
CA ILE A 259 7.23 17.27 -21.93
C ILE A 259 8.11 18.48 -22.34
N ARG A 260 9.17 18.79 -21.58
CA ARG A 260 10.11 19.87 -21.96
C ARG A 260 10.80 19.59 -23.30
N ALA A 261 11.17 18.34 -23.57
CA ALA A 261 11.79 17.95 -24.83
C ALA A 261 10.78 18.01 -25.98
N GLU A 262 9.54 17.59 -25.72
CA GLU A 262 8.43 17.68 -26.67
C GLU A 262 8.13 19.13 -27.05
N SER A 263 8.13 20.04 -26.06
CA SER A 263 7.97 21.48 -26.27
C SER A 263 9.11 22.06 -27.11
N ALA A 264 10.35 21.73 -26.79
CA ALA A 264 11.52 22.23 -27.51
C ALA A 264 11.54 21.79 -28.98
N ARG A 265 11.03 20.60 -29.27
CA ARG A 265 11.03 20.01 -30.62
C ARG A 265 9.81 20.39 -31.44
N TRP A 266 8.63 20.40 -30.82
CA TRP A 266 7.35 20.47 -31.52
C TRP A 266 6.42 21.58 -31.04
N GLY A 267 6.80 22.33 -30.00
CA GLY A 267 5.96 23.38 -29.43
C GLY A 267 5.59 24.47 -30.45
N ASP A 268 6.48 24.80 -31.37
CA ASP A 268 6.27 25.80 -32.43
C ASP A 268 5.69 25.21 -33.73
N ASN A 269 5.39 23.90 -33.77
CA ASN A 269 4.83 23.26 -34.94
C ASN A 269 3.50 23.90 -35.35
N GLN A 270 3.51 24.60 -36.50
CA GLN A 270 2.36 25.33 -37.03
C GLN A 270 1.78 26.37 -36.04
N GLN A 271 2.58 26.87 -35.09
CA GLN A 271 2.17 27.85 -34.09
C GLN A 271 3.19 28.98 -33.96
N SER A 272 2.71 30.23 -33.86
CA SER A 272 3.59 31.39 -33.66
C SER A 272 4.02 31.58 -32.21
N ARG A 273 3.17 31.16 -31.25
CA ARG A 273 3.52 31.04 -29.83
C ARG A 273 3.75 29.55 -29.54
N PRO A 274 4.98 29.12 -29.25
CA PRO A 274 5.26 27.72 -28.96
C PRO A 274 4.50 27.23 -27.72
N TYR A 275 3.96 26.02 -27.78
CA TYR A 275 3.46 25.34 -26.57
C TYR A 275 4.61 24.96 -25.65
N THR A 276 4.40 25.14 -24.36
CA THR A 276 5.36 24.87 -23.29
C THR A 276 4.83 23.81 -22.33
N ARG A 277 5.70 23.30 -21.44
CA ARG A 277 5.28 22.48 -20.30
C ARG A 277 4.19 23.17 -19.46
N LEU A 278 4.22 24.50 -19.33
CA LEU A 278 3.19 25.25 -18.60
C LEU A 278 1.83 25.18 -19.31
N ASP A 279 1.80 25.27 -20.64
CA ASP A 279 0.56 25.10 -21.40
C ASP A 279 -0.01 23.69 -21.27
N TRP A 280 0.86 22.67 -21.21
CA TRP A 280 0.45 21.29 -20.95
C TRP A 280 -0.09 21.12 -19.53
N LEU A 281 0.59 21.69 -18.52
CA LEU A 281 0.12 21.67 -17.12
C LEU A 281 -1.22 22.38 -16.95
N ASP A 282 -1.43 23.52 -17.61
CA ASP A 282 -2.72 24.20 -17.59
C ASP A 282 -3.84 23.31 -18.16
N ASN A 283 -3.54 22.54 -19.21
CA ASN A 283 -4.47 21.56 -19.77
C ASN A 283 -4.73 20.41 -18.79
N VAL A 284 -3.67 19.80 -18.22
CA VAL A 284 -3.77 18.76 -17.18
C VAL A 284 -4.64 19.23 -16.00
N ASN A 285 -4.37 20.42 -15.48
CA ASN A 285 -5.12 21.01 -14.37
C ASN A 285 -6.60 21.20 -14.70
N SER A 286 -6.97 21.43 -15.96
CA SER A 286 -8.38 21.47 -16.38
C SER A 286 -9.08 20.11 -16.22
N TYR A 287 -8.38 19.00 -16.44
CA TYR A 287 -8.93 17.67 -16.21
C TYR A 287 -9.12 17.39 -14.72
N LEU A 288 -8.09 17.67 -13.92
CA LEU A 288 -8.10 17.50 -12.46
C LEU A 288 -9.20 18.33 -11.80
N ASN A 289 -9.36 19.59 -12.21
CA ASN A 289 -10.29 20.52 -11.55
C ASN A 289 -11.72 20.50 -12.14
N THR A 290 -11.93 19.92 -13.33
CA THR A 290 -13.22 20.06 -14.03
C THR A 290 -13.78 18.76 -14.60
N TYR A 291 -12.93 17.86 -15.11
CA TYR A 291 -13.38 16.63 -15.76
C TYR A 291 -13.69 15.57 -14.70
N PHE A 292 -12.68 15.15 -13.93
CA PHE A 292 -12.81 14.06 -12.97
C PHE A 292 -13.83 14.32 -11.86
N PRO A 293 -13.91 15.53 -11.26
CA PRO A 293 -14.91 15.82 -10.22
C PRO A 293 -16.37 15.70 -10.66
N ARG A 294 -16.64 15.55 -11.96
CA ARG A 294 -17.99 15.48 -12.53
C ARG A 294 -18.27 14.19 -13.29
N ARG A 295 -17.22 13.47 -13.70
CA ARG A 295 -17.36 12.41 -14.71
C ARG A 295 -18.15 11.21 -14.19
N THR A 296 -17.84 10.77 -12.97
CA THR A 296 -18.50 9.66 -12.27
C THR A 296 -20.02 9.83 -12.25
N ASP A 297 -20.50 10.96 -11.73
CA ASP A 297 -21.94 11.27 -11.65
C ASP A 297 -22.60 11.36 -13.03
N ILE A 298 -21.92 11.95 -14.00
CA ILE A 298 -22.45 12.08 -15.36
C ILE A 298 -22.67 10.70 -15.99
N VAL A 299 -21.72 9.78 -15.82
CA VAL A 299 -21.78 8.43 -16.40
C VAL A 299 -22.84 7.60 -15.68
N LEU A 300 -22.94 7.65 -14.35
CA LEU A 300 -24.04 7.02 -13.60
C LEU A 300 -25.41 7.52 -14.07
N ALA A 301 -25.55 8.83 -14.31
CA ALA A 301 -26.77 9.41 -14.87
C ALA A 301 -27.05 8.95 -16.31
N GLN A 302 -26.01 8.64 -17.11
CA GLN A 302 -26.16 8.04 -18.44
C GLN A 302 -26.64 6.58 -18.34
N TYR A 303 -26.09 5.79 -17.41
CA TYR A 303 -26.52 4.41 -17.15
C TYR A 303 -27.97 4.35 -16.63
N GLN A 304 -28.33 5.25 -15.71
CA GLN A 304 -29.69 5.32 -15.18
C GLN A 304 -30.72 5.61 -16.29
N ARG A 305 -30.41 6.53 -17.22
CA ARG A 305 -31.25 6.82 -18.40
C ARG A 305 -31.43 5.62 -19.35
N ARG A 306 -30.61 4.58 -19.22
CA ARG A 306 -30.62 3.37 -20.04
C ARG A 306 -31.11 2.14 -19.23
N ASN A 307 -31.61 2.33 -18.01
CA ASN A 307 -32.00 1.27 -17.10
C ASN A 307 -30.85 0.30 -16.75
N LEU A 308 -29.63 0.82 -16.74
CA LEU A 308 -28.40 0.12 -16.36
C LEU A 308 -27.89 0.55 -14.97
N TRP A 309 -28.57 1.51 -14.35
CA TRP A 309 -28.31 1.94 -12.98
C TRP A 309 -29.63 2.29 -12.30
N VAL A 310 -29.66 2.15 -10.99
CA VAL A 310 -30.86 2.35 -10.17
C VAL A 310 -31.10 3.82 -9.81
N THR A 311 -32.31 4.12 -9.36
CA THR A 311 -32.67 5.37 -8.69
C THR A 311 -32.36 5.29 -7.19
N GLU A 312 -32.35 6.44 -6.53
CA GLU A 312 -32.02 6.59 -5.10
C GLU A 312 -32.79 5.62 -4.18
N ASP A 313 -34.07 5.39 -4.48
CA ASP A 313 -34.95 4.49 -3.72
C ASP A 313 -34.59 3.00 -3.86
N LYS A 314 -33.71 2.66 -4.80
CA LYS A 314 -33.25 1.31 -5.13
C LYS A 314 -31.74 1.13 -4.96
N LEU A 315 -31.05 2.09 -4.34
CA LEU A 315 -29.65 1.94 -3.96
C LEU A 315 -29.44 0.73 -3.04
N PRO A 316 -28.25 0.11 -3.10
CA PRO A 316 -27.94 -1.03 -2.26
C PRO A 316 -27.84 -0.63 -0.78
N PRO A 317 -27.88 -1.60 0.16
CA PRO A 317 -27.77 -1.30 1.58
C PRO A 317 -26.45 -0.61 1.92
N THR A 318 -26.52 0.48 2.68
CA THR A 318 -25.37 1.15 3.28
C THR A 318 -25.00 0.45 4.59
N PHE A 319 -23.71 0.16 4.75
CA PHE A 319 -23.18 -0.38 6.00
C PHE A 319 -22.78 0.74 6.96
N MET A 320 -23.05 0.53 8.24
CA MET A 320 -22.67 1.45 9.31
C MET A 320 -22.05 0.69 10.48
N ILE A 321 -20.92 1.18 10.99
CA ILE A 321 -20.28 0.70 12.21
C ILE A 321 -20.57 1.70 13.32
N ASN A 322 -21.22 1.25 14.39
CA ASN A 322 -21.60 2.08 15.54
C ASN A 322 -22.39 3.35 15.14
N GLY A 323 -23.19 3.25 14.07
CA GLY A 323 -24.02 4.34 13.54
C GLY A 323 -23.29 5.34 12.63
N GLN A 324 -22.03 5.08 12.24
CA GLN A 324 -21.31 5.85 11.22
C GLN A 324 -21.18 5.01 9.95
N GLU A 325 -21.42 5.62 8.79
CA GLU A 325 -21.26 4.92 7.50
C GLU A 325 -19.81 4.46 7.32
N GLN A 326 -19.64 3.18 7.00
CA GLN A 326 -18.33 2.57 6.81
C GLN A 326 -18.46 1.37 5.89
N TYR A 327 -17.68 1.36 4.81
CA TYR A 327 -17.66 0.28 3.82
C TYR A 327 -16.43 -0.61 4.03
N GLY A 328 -16.56 -1.58 4.93
CA GLY A 328 -15.48 -2.51 5.27
C GLY A 328 -14.38 -1.90 6.14
N GLY A 329 -13.24 -2.59 6.24
CA GLY A 329 -12.09 -2.16 7.02
C GLY A 329 -12.23 -2.40 8.53
N TYR A 330 -11.41 -1.70 9.32
CA TYR A 330 -11.33 -1.89 10.76
C TYR A 330 -12.62 -1.52 11.50
N ALA A 331 -13.12 -2.43 12.32
CA ALA A 331 -14.16 -2.19 13.30
C ALA A 331 -13.80 -2.94 14.58
N ALA A 332 -13.61 -2.20 15.68
CA ALA A 332 -13.21 -2.77 16.97
C ALA A 332 -14.13 -3.94 17.40
N VAL A 333 -13.57 -4.94 18.08
CA VAL A 333 -14.29 -6.13 18.57
C VAL A 333 -15.62 -5.76 19.21
N GLY A 334 -16.70 -6.40 18.77
CA GLY A 334 -18.05 -6.18 19.29
C GLY A 334 -18.72 -4.91 18.77
N SER A 335 -18.12 -4.19 17.82
CA SER A 335 -18.77 -3.07 17.12
C SER A 335 -20.08 -3.52 16.48
N SER A 336 -21.05 -2.62 16.50
CA SER A 336 -22.40 -2.84 15.99
C SER A 336 -22.46 -2.50 14.50
N LEU A 337 -22.38 -3.53 13.65
CA LEU A 337 -22.63 -3.42 12.21
C LEU A 337 -24.13 -3.37 11.95
N THR A 338 -24.58 -2.28 11.34
CA THR A 338 -25.96 -2.06 10.95
C THR A 338 -26.07 -1.79 9.45
N MET A 339 -27.21 -2.15 8.86
CA MET A 339 -27.52 -1.92 7.46
C MET A 339 -28.73 -0.99 7.34
N SER A 340 -28.67 -0.02 6.44
CA SER A 340 -29.80 0.85 6.11
C SER A 340 -30.05 0.87 4.60
N ALA A 341 -31.31 1.07 4.22
CA ALA A 341 -31.74 1.23 2.84
C ALA A 341 -33.05 2.03 2.81
N ALA A 342 -33.44 2.55 1.66
CA ALA A 342 -34.58 3.45 1.53
C ALA A 342 -35.92 2.80 1.93
N ALA A 343 -36.38 1.78 1.18
CA ALA A 343 -37.62 1.08 1.48
C ALA A 343 -37.65 -0.34 0.87
N GLY A 344 -37.91 -1.35 1.70
CA GLY A 344 -37.98 -2.75 1.27
C GLY A 344 -37.43 -3.69 2.34
N THR A 345 -37.03 -4.88 1.94
CA THR A 345 -36.39 -5.88 2.81
C THR A 345 -34.92 -6.00 2.45
N ILE A 346 -34.03 -5.84 3.42
CA ILE A 346 -32.60 -6.09 3.23
C ILE A 346 -32.35 -7.58 3.45
N TYR A 347 -31.78 -8.23 2.44
CA TYR A 347 -31.26 -9.60 2.52
C TYR A 347 -29.74 -9.55 2.52
N TYR A 348 -29.12 -10.35 3.38
CA TYR A 348 -27.67 -10.41 3.47
C TYR A 348 -27.17 -11.83 3.73
N THR A 349 -25.89 -12.05 3.48
CA THR A 349 -25.16 -13.27 3.82
C THR A 349 -23.86 -12.89 4.50
N THR A 350 -23.31 -13.81 5.30
CA THR A 350 -21.98 -13.67 5.94
C THR A 350 -21.00 -14.76 5.51
N ASN A 351 -21.42 -15.63 4.59
CA ASN A 351 -20.64 -16.77 4.10
C ASN A 351 -20.01 -16.52 2.71
N GLY A 352 -20.06 -15.28 2.22
CA GLY A 352 -19.54 -14.90 0.90
C GLY A 352 -20.46 -15.19 -0.30
N SER A 353 -21.59 -15.86 -0.11
CA SER A 353 -22.59 -16.08 -1.19
C SER A 353 -23.40 -14.82 -1.49
N ASP A 354 -23.96 -14.68 -2.69
CA ASP A 354 -24.91 -13.60 -2.96
C ASP A 354 -26.28 -13.91 -2.33
N PRO A 355 -26.95 -12.95 -1.64
CA PRO A 355 -28.31 -13.17 -1.13
C PRO A 355 -29.37 -13.40 -2.23
N ARG A 356 -29.05 -13.12 -3.49
CA ARG A 356 -29.89 -13.32 -4.68
C ARG A 356 -29.31 -14.45 -5.55
N LEU A 357 -30.16 -15.39 -5.97
CA LEU A 357 -29.81 -16.40 -6.98
C LEU A 357 -29.98 -15.85 -8.41
N PRO A 358 -29.31 -16.43 -9.41
CA PRO A 358 -29.65 -16.19 -10.81
C PRO A 358 -31.15 -16.41 -11.05
N GLY A 359 -31.81 -15.49 -11.75
CA GLY A 359 -33.26 -15.47 -11.94
C GLY A 359 -34.03 -14.67 -10.87
N GLY A 360 -33.36 -14.18 -9.82
CA GLY A 360 -33.94 -13.24 -8.85
C GLY A 360 -34.62 -13.87 -7.64
N ASP A 361 -34.56 -15.19 -7.49
CA ASP A 361 -34.98 -15.88 -6.27
C ASP A 361 -34.06 -15.55 -5.09
N ILE A 362 -34.60 -15.67 -3.88
CA ILE A 362 -33.84 -15.46 -2.65
C ILE A 362 -32.97 -16.69 -2.39
N SER A 363 -31.68 -16.50 -2.12
CA SER A 363 -30.77 -17.59 -1.76
C SER A 363 -31.18 -18.26 -0.45
N ALA A 364 -30.96 -19.58 -0.33
CA ALA A 364 -31.19 -20.31 0.91
C ALA A 364 -30.24 -19.85 2.04
N ASP A 365 -29.11 -19.26 1.69
CA ASP A 365 -28.13 -18.69 2.63
C ASP A 365 -28.49 -17.27 3.06
N ALA A 366 -29.48 -16.64 2.41
CA ALA A 366 -29.86 -15.27 2.68
C ALA A 366 -30.63 -15.15 4.00
N LEU A 367 -30.20 -14.20 4.82
CA LEU A 367 -30.85 -13.79 6.05
C LEU A 367 -31.57 -12.45 5.84
N THR A 368 -32.74 -12.31 6.44
CA THR A 368 -33.43 -11.01 6.51
C THR A 368 -32.79 -10.18 7.63
N TYR A 369 -32.36 -8.96 7.31
CA TYR A 369 -31.83 -8.05 8.32
C TYR A 369 -32.94 -7.50 9.22
N SER A 370 -32.80 -7.74 10.52
CA SER A 370 -33.74 -7.26 11.55
C SER A 370 -33.08 -6.61 12.76
N SER A 371 -31.77 -6.81 12.94
CA SER A 371 -30.99 -6.36 14.09
C SER A 371 -29.52 -6.25 13.72
N ALA A 372 -28.79 -5.44 14.48
CA ALA A 372 -27.35 -5.28 14.32
C ALA A 372 -26.58 -6.61 14.42
N LEU A 373 -25.45 -6.68 13.71
CA LEU A 373 -24.50 -7.77 13.73
C LEU A 373 -23.26 -7.34 14.52
N PRO A 374 -22.74 -8.18 15.44
CA PRO A 374 -21.44 -7.90 16.04
C PRO A 374 -20.33 -8.19 15.03
N VAL A 375 -19.33 -7.31 14.96
CA VAL A 375 -18.06 -7.61 14.25
C VAL A 375 -17.13 -8.34 15.20
N ASN A 376 -16.76 -9.57 14.85
CA ASN A 376 -15.76 -10.38 15.55
C ASN A 376 -14.90 -11.08 14.49
N GLY A 377 -13.58 -10.89 14.53
CA GLY A 377 -12.69 -11.33 13.46
C GLY A 377 -13.06 -10.73 12.11
N ILE A 378 -12.71 -11.47 11.05
CA ILE A 378 -13.08 -11.15 9.67
C ILE A 378 -14.58 -11.43 9.48
N THR A 379 -15.34 -10.38 9.20
CA THR A 379 -16.78 -10.42 8.92
C THR A 379 -17.04 -9.93 7.50
N GLN A 380 -17.18 -10.85 6.54
CA GLN A 380 -17.61 -10.52 5.19
C GLN A 380 -19.14 -10.42 5.14
N VAL A 381 -19.68 -9.36 4.53
CA VAL A 381 -21.12 -9.15 4.37
C VAL A 381 -21.45 -8.79 2.93
N LYS A 382 -22.32 -9.59 2.32
CA LYS A 382 -22.95 -9.30 1.04
C LYS A 382 -24.42 -9.01 1.26
N ALA A 383 -24.90 -7.84 0.82
CA ALA A 383 -26.25 -7.38 1.10
C ALA A 383 -26.91 -6.76 -0.13
N ARG A 384 -28.22 -7.00 -0.26
CA ARG A 384 -29.08 -6.38 -1.27
C ARG A 384 -30.39 -5.92 -0.65
N LEU A 385 -30.93 -4.83 -1.18
CA LEU A 385 -32.30 -4.41 -0.95
C LEU A 385 -33.21 -5.12 -1.96
N ARG A 386 -34.31 -5.70 -1.47
CA ARG A 386 -35.44 -6.13 -2.29
C ARG A 386 -36.62 -5.20 -2.07
N THR A 387 -37.03 -4.48 -3.10
CA THR A 387 -38.14 -3.52 -3.05
C THR A 387 -39.50 -4.22 -3.06
N ALA A 388 -40.55 -3.47 -2.74
CA ALA A 388 -41.92 -3.99 -2.69
C ALA A 388 -42.44 -4.49 -4.04
N ASP A 389 -41.89 -3.98 -5.16
CA ASP A 389 -42.20 -4.44 -6.52
C ASP A 389 -41.42 -5.71 -6.93
N GLY A 390 -40.58 -6.24 -6.03
CA GLY A 390 -39.77 -7.44 -6.26
C GLY A 390 -38.41 -7.17 -6.92
N SER A 391 -38.08 -5.93 -7.26
CA SER A 391 -36.76 -5.57 -7.82
C SER A 391 -35.66 -5.72 -6.78
N TRP A 392 -34.45 -6.03 -7.25
CA TRP A 392 -33.24 -6.06 -6.45
C TRP A 392 -32.38 -4.83 -6.70
N SER A 393 -31.74 -4.33 -5.65
CA SER A 393 -30.66 -3.35 -5.77
C SER A 393 -29.38 -3.98 -6.36
N PRO A 394 -28.36 -3.17 -6.70
CA PRO A 394 -27.00 -3.65 -6.80
C PRO A 394 -26.53 -4.41 -5.54
N LEU A 395 -25.38 -5.09 -5.63
CA LEU A 395 -24.73 -5.75 -4.51
C LEU A 395 -23.89 -4.77 -3.68
N SER A 396 -24.16 -4.68 -2.38
CA SER A 396 -23.22 -4.14 -1.39
C SER A 396 -22.36 -5.27 -0.85
N ASN A 397 -21.03 -5.16 -0.92
CA ASN A 397 -20.10 -6.23 -0.53
C ASN A 397 -18.90 -5.65 0.22
N ALA A 398 -18.84 -5.87 1.52
CA ALA A 398 -17.77 -5.34 2.37
C ALA A 398 -17.21 -6.41 3.30
N THR A 399 -15.93 -6.28 3.64
CA THR A 399 -15.26 -7.10 4.66
C THR A 399 -14.84 -6.19 5.81
N PHE A 400 -15.31 -6.51 7.02
CA PHE A 400 -14.90 -5.85 8.25
C PHE A 400 -13.90 -6.73 8.99
N SER A 401 -12.94 -6.12 9.70
CA SER A 401 -11.94 -6.82 10.51
C SER A 401 -11.82 -6.14 11.86
N ASP A 402 -11.57 -6.89 12.93
CA ASP A 402 -11.24 -6.37 14.25
C ASP A 402 -9.73 -6.20 14.49
N ALA A 403 -8.90 -6.51 13.49
CA ALA A 403 -7.47 -6.22 13.49
C ALA A 403 -7.22 -4.71 13.38
N VAL A 404 -6.44 -4.16 14.30
CA VAL A 404 -6.16 -2.72 14.39
C VAL A 404 -5.22 -2.31 13.26
N PRO A 405 -5.49 -1.24 12.48
CA PRO A 405 -4.58 -0.81 11.43
C PRO A 405 -3.17 -0.56 11.98
N ALA A 406 -2.15 -1.08 11.30
CA ALA A 406 -0.77 -0.88 11.69
C ALA A 406 -0.35 0.59 11.52
N ASP A 407 0.43 1.10 12.47
CA ASP A 407 1.01 2.43 12.47
C ASP A 407 2.29 2.51 13.33
N GLY A 408 2.87 3.71 13.39
CA GLY A 408 4.05 4.03 14.21
C GLY A 408 3.85 3.92 15.72
N SER A 409 2.71 3.46 16.24
CA SER A 409 2.50 3.15 17.66
C SER A 409 2.46 1.65 17.97
N ASN A 410 2.26 0.80 16.95
CA ASN A 410 2.04 -0.64 17.14
C ASN A 410 2.92 -1.55 16.28
N LEU A 411 3.58 -1.05 15.23
CA LEU A 411 4.47 -1.81 14.35
C LEU A 411 5.88 -1.19 14.36
N ARG A 412 6.91 -2.03 14.39
CA ARG A 412 8.32 -1.62 14.47
C ARG A 412 9.23 -2.46 13.60
N ILE A 413 10.30 -1.86 13.08
CA ILE A 413 11.43 -2.62 12.54
C ILE A 413 12.29 -3.09 13.72
N SER A 414 12.48 -4.40 13.83
CA SER A 414 13.20 -5.02 14.94
C SER A 414 14.61 -5.47 14.57
N GLU A 415 14.83 -5.88 13.32
CA GLU A 415 16.09 -6.46 12.85
C GLU A 415 16.33 -6.16 11.36
N ILE A 416 17.59 -5.92 10.98
CA ILE A 416 18.01 -5.71 9.59
C ILE A 416 19.28 -6.51 9.31
N ASN A 417 19.27 -7.32 8.26
CA ASN A 417 20.45 -7.98 7.71
C ASN A 417 20.78 -7.37 6.34
N TYR A 418 21.52 -6.26 6.32
CA TYR A 418 21.85 -5.49 5.11
C TYR A 418 23.15 -5.92 4.42
N HIS A 419 23.95 -6.78 5.08
CA HIS A 419 25.15 -7.37 4.50
C HIS A 419 25.37 -8.74 5.14
N PRO A 420 24.65 -9.77 4.64
CA PRO A 420 24.72 -11.11 5.22
C PRO A 420 26.11 -11.72 5.09
N GLY A 421 26.42 -12.70 5.93
CA GLY A 421 27.62 -13.51 5.77
C GLY A 421 27.62 -14.31 4.47
N ASP A 422 28.82 -14.59 3.96
CA ASP A 422 29.06 -15.31 2.70
C ASP A 422 28.22 -16.59 2.57
N PRO A 423 27.76 -16.94 1.35
CA PRO A 423 27.13 -18.23 1.08
C PRO A 423 28.00 -19.42 1.54
N THR A 424 27.37 -20.35 2.24
CA THR A 424 28.00 -21.63 2.57
C THR A 424 28.16 -22.49 1.30
N PRO A 425 29.08 -23.46 1.28
CA PRO A 425 29.24 -24.35 0.12
C PRO A 425 27.97 -25.16 -0.23
N ALA A 426 27.05 -25.35 0.72
CA ALA A 426 25.77 -26.01 0.47
C ALA A 426 24.77 -25.08 -0.25
N GLU A 427 24.77 -23.79 0.12
CA GLU A 427 23.97 -22.75 -0.52
C GLU A 427 24.46 -22.47 -1.94
N GLU A 428 25.78 -22.36 -2.14
CA GLU A 428 26.39 -22.24 -3.48
C GLU A 428 26.02 -23.43 -4.38
N ALA A 429 26.02 -24.65 -3.82
CA ALA A 429 25.64 -25.85 -4.55
C ALA A 429 24.14 -25.90 -4.89
N ALA A 430 23.30 -25.17 -4.15
CA ALA A 430 21.88 -24.98 -4.44
C ALA A 430 21.64 -23.87 -5.48
N GLY A 431 22.69 -23.16 -5.91
CA GLY A 431 22.64 -22.09 -6.90
C GLY A 431 22.53 -20.68 -6.31
N ILE A 432 22.63 -20.55 -4.99
CA ILE A 432 22.62 -19.26 -4.27
C ILE A 432 24.07 -18.85 -4.01
N GLY A 433 24.56 -17.87 -4.77
CA GLY A 433 25.97 -17.53 -4.84
C GLY A 433 26.30 -16.11 -4.41
N ASP A 434 25.27 -15.30 -4.15
CA ASP A 434 25.41 -13.94 -3.69
C ASP A 434 24.93 -13.84 -2.23
N ALA A 435 25.67 -13.08 -1.40
CA ALA A 435 25.31 -12.90 0.00
C ALA A 435 24.04 -12.06 0.14
N ASP A 436 23.83 -11.12 -0.78
CA ASP A 436 22.67 -10.20 -0.79
C ASP A 436 21.34 -10.98 -0.93
N GLU A 437 21.35 -12.19 -1.51
CA GLU A 437 20.16 -13.05 -1.59
C GLU A 437 19.61 -13.46 -0.20
N PHE A 438 20.39 -13.30 0.87
CA PHE A 438 19.98 -13.61 2.25
C PHE A 438 19.56 -12.37 3.08
N GLU A 439 19.50 -11.19 2.46
CA GLU A 439 19.06 -9.98 3.14
C GLU A 439 17.62 -10.10 3.63
N PHE A 440 17.33 -9.49 4.78
CA PHE A 440 15.97 -9.37 5.30
C PHE A 440 15.78 -8.13 6.16
N ILE A 441 14.52 -7.71 6.29
CA ILE A 441 14.07 -6.75 7.31
C ILE A 441 12.96 -7.40 8.14
N GLU A 442 13.13 -7.45 9.45
CA GLU A 442 12.13 -7.96 10.38
C GLU A 442 11.23 -6.85 10.93
N LEU A 443 9.93 -7.13 10.98
CA LEU A 443 8.95 -6.31 11.67
C LEU A 443 8.33 -7.05 12.86
N VAL A 444 8.05 -6.31 13.93
CA VAL A 444 7.36 -6.81 15.13
C VAL A 444 6.13 -5.98 15.46
N ASN A 445 5.05 -6.65 15.84
CA ASN A 445 3.89 -6.01 16.47
C ASN A 445 4.14 -5.82 17.97
N ILE A 446 4.47 -4.60 18.38
CA ILE A 446 4.75 -4.26 19.79
C ILE A 446 3.49 -4.06 20.64
N SER A 447 2.30 -4.14 20.04
CA SER A 447 1.03 -3.98 20.76
C SER A 447 0.51 -5.30 21.35
N ASN A 448 -0.60 -5.20 22.11
CA ASN A 448 -1.32 -6.35 22.64
C ASN A 448 -2.53 -6.78 21.79
N GLN A 449 -2.68 -6.23 20.59
CA GLN A 449 -3.78 -6.54 19.67
C GLN A 449 -3.23 -7.12 18.37
N THR A 450 -4.05 -7.89 17.65
CA THR A 450 -3.71 -8.23 16.26
C THR A 450 -3.81 -6.98 15.41
N ILE A 451 -2.80 -6.74 14.57
CA ILE A 451 -2.76 -5.60 13.66
C ILE A 451 -2.97 -6.02 12.21
N ASP A 452 -3.55 -5.13 11.41
CA ASP A 452 -3.76 -5.27 9.97
C ASP A 452 -2.62 -4.57 9.23
N LEU A 453 -1.96 -5.33 8.35
CA LEU A 453 -0.82 -4.87 7.54
C LEU A 453 -1.24 -4.43 6.14
N SER A 454 -2.52 -4.54 5.77
CA SER A 454 -2.99 -4.30 4.39
C SER A 454 -2.60 -2.92 3.81
N ASN A 455 -2.43 -1.90 4.65
CA ASN A 455 -2.01 -0.56 4.23
C ASN A 455 -0.51 -0.28 4.44
N VAL A 456 0.27 -1.25 4.91
CA VAL A 456 1.70 -1.11 5.17
C VAL A 456 2.50 -1.31 3.89
N ALA A 457 3.55 -0.50 3.71
CA ALA A 457 4.48 -0.66 2.60
C ALA A 457 5.89 -0.18 2.96
N PHE A 458 6.89 -0.85 2.41
CA PHE A 458 8.20 -0.24 2.19
C PHE A 458 8.16 0.55 0.88
N ARG A 459 8.68 1.77 0.89
CA ARG A 459 8.73 2.64 -0.30
C ARG A 459 10.14 3.10 -0.57
N GLN A 460 10.51 3.14 -1.85
CA GLN A 460 11.74 3.77 -2.26
C GLN A 460 11.67 5.29 -2.10
N VAL A 461 12.82 5.90 -1.84
CA VAL A 461 12.98 7.34 -1.65
C VAL A 461 13.70 7.93 -2.86
N ALA A 462 13.18 9.04 -3.38
CA ALA A 462 13.88 9.79 -4.42
C ALA A 462 15.04 10.57 -3.79
N VAL A 463 16.27 10.24 -4.19
CA VAL A 463 17.51 10.89 -3.74
C VAL A 463 18.19 11.47 -4.98
N GLU A 464 18.13 12.80 -5.12
CA GLU A 464 18.62 13.55 -6.28
C GLU A 464 18.07 13.02 -7.63
N ASP A 465 18.91 12.37 -8.43
CA ASP A 465 18.58 11.80 -9.74
C ASP A 465 18.37 10.26 -9.68
N ALA A 466 18.32 9.67 -8.49
CA ALA A 466 18.16 8.24 -8.24
C ALA A 466 16.96 7.94 -7.33
N VAL A 467 16.57 6.66 -7.30
CA VAL A 467 15.54 6.09 -6.43
C VAL A 467 16.22 4.98 -5.63
N GLU A 468 16.18 5.12 -4.31
CA GLU A 468 16.96 4.37 -3.33
C GLU A 468 16.02 3.62 -2.37
N GLY A 469 16.48 2.51 -1.80
CA GLY A 469 15.75 1.64 -0.89
C GLY A 469 15.02 0.48 -1.56
N ILE A 470 14.20 -0.19 -0.75
CA ILE A 470 13.35 -1.30 -1.17
C ILE A 470 11.88 -0.87 -1.36
N GLN A 471 11.17 -1.61 -2.20
CA GLN A 471 9.74 -1.45 -2.46
C GLN A 471 9.03 -2.78 -2.16
N PHE A 472 8.06 -2.76 -1.24
CA PHE A 472 7.22 -3.91 -0.93
C PHE A 472 5.85 -3.44 -0.41
N GLN A 473 4.77 -4.02 -0.91
CA GLN A 473 3.40 -3.71 -0.49
C GLN A 473 2.81 -4.93 0.22
N PHE A 474 2.47 -4.79 1.51
CA PHE A 474 1.92 -5.92 2.29
C PHE A 474 0.56 -6.40 1.81
N ALA A 475 -0.19 -5.55 1.10
CA ALA A 475 -1.45 -5.94 0.44
C ALA A 475 -1.26 -7.07 -0.59
N ASP A 476 -0.08 -7.14 -1.21
CA ASP A 476 0.28 -8.12 -2.23
C ASP A 476 1.07 -9.30 -1.65
N GLY A 477 1.42 -9.23 -0.35
CA GLY A 477 2.17 -10.25 0.37
C GLY A 477 1.30 -11.37 0.95
N ASP A 478 1.97 -12.39 1.48
CA ASP A 478 1.36 -13.59 2.04
C ASP A 478 0.79 -13.39 3.47
N VAL A 479 1.07 -12.24 4.10
CA VAL A 479 0.75 -11.97 5.51
C VAL A 479 -0.06 -10.68 5.65
N ALA A 480 -1.37 -10.83 5.85
CA ALA A 480 -2.29 -9.68 5.99
C ALA A 480 -2.40 -9.14 7.43
N THR A 481 -2.11 -9.95 8.45
CA THR A 481 -2.26 -9.56 9.86
C THR A 481 -1.13 -10.11 10.71
N LEU A 482 -0.75 -9.38 11.76
CA LEU A 482 0.29 -9.78 12.70
C LEU A 482 -0.27 -9.82 14.12
N ALA A 483 -0.22 -10.98 14.79
CA ALA A 483 -0.71 -11.12 16.16
C ALA A 483 0.18 -10.33 17.15
N ALA A 484 -0.31 -10.11 18.38
CA ALA A 484 0.43 -9.41 19.43
C ALA A 484 1.79 -10.07 19.70
N GLY A 485 2.88 -9.30 19.64
CA GLY A 485 4.26 -9.77 19.82
C GLY A 485 4.80 -10.65 18.69
N GLN A 486 3.99 -10.94 17.65
CA GLN A 486 4.42 -11.74 16.52
C GLN A 486 5.37 -10.95 15.63
N ARG A 487 6.30 -11.66 14.99
CA ARG A 487 7.30 -11.14 14.07
C ARG A 487 7.10 -11.70 12.67
N LEU A 488 7.51 -10.94 11.67
CA LEU A 488 7.60 -11.37 10.29
C LEU A 488 8.84 -10.77 9.64
N VAL A 489 9.23 -11.32 8.50
CA VAL A 489 10.29 -10.77 7.65
C VAL A 489 9.78 -10.45 6.24
N VAL A 490 10.32 -9.41 5.64
CA VAL A 490 10.37 -9.23 4.18
C VAL A 490 11.80 -9.58 3.76
N VAL A 491 12.00 -10.15 2.57
CA VAL A 491 13.30 -10.72 2.14
C VAL A 491 13.66 -10.34 0.71
N GLU A 492 14.93 -10.43 0.33
CA GLU A 492 15.36 -10.28 -1.09
C GLU A 492 14.92 -11.51 -1.90
N ASN A 493 15.15 -12.71 -1.36
CA ASN A 493 14.86 -13.98 -2.03
C ASN A 493 14.33 -15.02 -1.03
N ILE A 494 13.09 -15.47 -1.21
CA ILE A 494 12.40 -16.42 -0.31
C ILE A 494 13.11 -17.77 -0.29
N ASP A 495 13.57 -18.27 -1.42
CA ASP A 495 14.20 -19.59 -1.51
C ASP A 495 15.58 -19.58 -0.83
N ALA A 496 16.37 -18.53 -1.03
CA ALA A 496 17.65 -18.33 -0.33
C ALA A 496 17.43 -18.15 1.17
N PHE A 497 16.51 -17.27 1.57
CA PHE A 497 16.18 -17.06 2.97
C PHE A 497 15.74 -18.35 3.66
N ARG A 498 14.81 -19.11 3.08
CA ARG A 498 14.32 -20.38 3.65
C ARG A 498 15.40 -21.46 3.69
N LEU A 499 16.37 -21.43 2.77
CA LEU A 499 17.50 -22.35 2.79
C LEU A 499 18.40 -22.11 4.01
N ARG A 500 18.64 -20.84 4.37
CA ARG A 500 19.50 -20.44 5.50
C ARG A 500 18.78 -20.49 6.84
N TYR A 501 17.57 -19.95 6.92
CA TYR A 501 16.85 -19.70 8.16
C TYR A 501 15.71 -20.70 8.43
N GLY A 502 15.40 -21.58 7.47
CA GLY A 502 14.30 -22.54 7.57
C GLY A 502 12.93 -21.93 7.27
N ASN A 503 11.88 -22.70 7.54
CA ASN A 503 10.48 -22.34 7.20
C ASN A 503 9.67 -21.83 8.40
N ASP A 504 10.27 -21.76 9.59
CA ASP A 504 9.59 -21.33 10.81
C ASP A 504 9.33 -19.82 10.83
N PRO A 505 10.24 -18.92 10.37
CA PRO A 505 9.97 -17.49 10.30
C PRO A 505 8.82 -17.19 9.33
N LEU A 506 7.94 -16.27 9.73
CA LEU A 506 6.84 -15.81 8.89
C LEU A 506 7.37 -14.86 7.82
N VAL A 507 7.37 -15.29 6.56
CA VAL A 507 7.83 -14.46 5.44
C VAL A 507 6.64 -13.79 4.76
N ALA A 508 6.65 -12.47 4.70
CA ALA A 508 5.59 -11.68 4.06
C ALA A 508 5.70 -11.66 2.53
N GLY A 509 6.92 -11.70 1.99
CA GLY A 509 7.16 -11.69 0.54
C GLY A 509 8.56 -11.23 0.18
N GLU A 510 8.83 -11.17 -1.12
CA GLU A 510 10.06 -10.62 -1.69
C GLU A 510 9.87 -9.13 -2.00
N TRP A 511 10.85 -8.30 -1.65
CA TRP A 511 10.85 -6.91 -2.08
C TRP A 511 11.45 -6.75 -3.49
N SER A 512 11.30 -5.55 -4.04
CA SER A 512 12.10 -5.09 -5.18
C SER A 512 12.95 -3.89 -4.78
N GLY A 513 13.92 -3.51 -5.60
CA GLY A 513 14.96 -2.56 -5.17
C GLY A 513 16.15 -3.34 -4.63
N LYS A 514 16.86 -2.77 -3.65
CA LYS A 514 17.95 -3.45 -2.94
C LYS A 514 18.29 -2.70 -1.66
N LEU A 515 18.99 -3.36 -0.75
CA LEU A 515 19.75 -2.68 0.29
C LEU A 515 21.17 -2.42 -0.22
N GLY A 516 21.83 -1.43 0.39
CA GLY A 516 23.23 -1.13 0.14
C GLY A 516 24.09 -1.64 1.30
N ASN A 517 25.15 -2.38 1.01
CA ASN A 517 25.99 -2.96 2.06
C ASN A 517 26.65 -1.91 2.96
N SER A 518 26.72 -0.63 2.54
CA SER A 518 27.19 0.46 3.38
C SER A 518 26.07 1.28 4.04
N SER A 519 25.04 1.64 3.28
CA SER A 519 23.95 2.48 3.75
C SER A 519 22.81 2.47 2.75
N GLU A 520 21.58 2.58 3.23
CA GLU A 520 20.39 2.76 2.38
C GLU A 520 19.27 3.44 3.21
N PRO A 521 18.45 4.34 2.62
CA PRO A 521 17.22 4.79 3.24
C PRO A 521 16.21 3.66 3.41
N ILE A 522 15.63 3.58 4.61
CA ILE A 522 14.51 2.72 4.95
C ILE A 522 13.29 3.60 5.23
N LEU A 523 12.27 3.46 4.39
CA LEU A 523 10.97 4.12 4.56
C LEU A 523 9.86 3.07 4.64
N LEU A 524 9.31 2.90 5.85
CA LEU A 524 8.13 2.09 6.14
C LEU A 524 6.95 3.01 6.43
N VAL A 525 5.84 2.81 5.73
CA VAL A 525 4.63 3.65 5.83
C VAL A 525 3.38 2.81 6.03
N ALA A 526 2.34 3.40 6.64
CA ALA A 526 0.96 2.95 6.57
C ALA A 526 0.15 4.00 5.78
N GLY A 527 -0.22 3.68 4.54
CA GLY A 527 -0.85 4.64 3.63
C GLY A 527 0.05 5.84 3.35
N GLU A 528 -0.31 7.01 3.86
CA GLU A 528 0.51 8.25 3.76
C GLU A 528 1.27 8.58 5.06
N THR A 529 1.09 7.76 6.11
CA THR A 529 1.71 8.01 7.43
C THR A 529 3.01 7.24 7.56
N GLU A 530 4.08 7.89 7.98
CA GLU A 530 5.36 7.23 8.27
C GLU A 530 5.28 6.39 9.55
N ILE A 531 5.80 5.16 9.49
CA ILE A 531 6.05 4.29 10.64
C ILE A 531 7.53 4.40 11.02
N HIS A 532 8.43 4.21 10.05
CA HIS A 532 9.87 4.42 10.19
C HIS A 532 10.43 5.13 8.96
N ASN A 533 11.34 6.08 9.18
CA ASN A 533 12.08 6.79 8.13
C ASN A 533 13.49 7.12 8.66
N PHE A 534 14.49 6.38 8.21
CA PHE A 534 15.89 6.57 8.62
C PHE A 534 16.86 5.99 7.58
N ILE A 535 18.16 6.25 7.75
CA ILE A 535 19.23 5.66 6.94
C ILE A 535 20.12 4.86 7.90
N TYR A 536 20.35 3.59 7.61
CA TYR A 536 21.34 2.80 8.38
C TYR A 536 22.76 3.05 7.87
N SER A 537 23.75 2.66 8.67
CA SER A 537 25.17 2.75 8.30
C SER A 537 25.93 1.51 8.76
N ASP A 538 26.81 1.01 7.89
CA ASP A 538 27.83 -0.01 8.17
C ASP A 538 28.77 0.37 9.32
N ASP A 539 29.10 1.66 9.42
CA ASP A 539 29.93 2.23 10.48
C ASP A 539 29.34 2.10 11.91
N TRP A 540 28.07 1.71 12.07
CA TRP A 540 27.45 1.60 13.39
C TRP A 540 27.97 0.43 14.21
N HIS A 541 28.06 -0.76 13.60
CA HIS A 541 28.46 -2.00 14.26
C HIS A 541 29.20 -2.90 13.27
N ALA A 542 30.53 -2.95 13.35
CA ALA A 542 31.38 -3.60 12.34
C ALA A 542 31.03 -5.08 12.09
N SER A 543 30.59 -5.82 13.11
CA SER A 543 30.24 -7.25 12.95
C SER A 543 28.96 -7.49 12.16
N THR A 544 28.18 -6.44 11.89
CA THR A 544 26.95 -6.50 11.07
C THR A 544 27.19 -6.25 9.58
N ASP A 545 28.44 -5.96 9.20
CA ASP A 545 28.84 -5.63 7.83
C ASP A 545 29.55 -6.84 7.17
N GLY A 546 28.80 -7.89 6.86
CA GLY A 546 29.32 -9.07 6.14
C GLY A 546 29.98 -10.14 7.03
N ASP A 547 30.24 -9.84 8.30
CA ASP A 547 30.78 -10.78 9.29
C ASP A 547 29.72 -11.74 9.88
N GLY A 548 28.47 -11.59 9.44
CA GLY A 548 27.37 -12.51 9.71
C GLY A 548 26.43 -12.10 10.83
N LYS A 549 26.70 -11.05 11.63
CA LYS A 549 25.69 -10.50 12.55
C LYS A 549 24.70 -9.62 11.80
N THR A 550 23.55 -9.37 12.43
CA THR A 550 22.51 -8.45 11.94
C THR A 550 22.40 -7.24 12.87
N LEU A 551 21.83 -6.14 12.37
CA LEU A 551 21.45 -5.00 13.21
C LEU A 551 20.17 -5.34 13.97
N GLN A 552 20.27 -5.48 15.27
CA GLN A 552 19.15 -5.72 16.17
C GLN A 552 18.78 -4.43 16.90
N SER A 553 17.50 -4.07 16.90
CA SER A 553 17.02 -2.93 17.67
C SER A 553 17.20 -3.17 19.18
N ILE A 554 17.68 -2.16 19.91
CA ILE A 554 17.89 -2.28 21.36
C ILE A 554 16.57 -2.19 22.12
N ASN A 555 15.67 -1.29 21.69
CA ASN A 555 14.39 -1.06 22.33
C ASN A 555 13.30 -0.83 21.30
N GLU A 556 12.54 -1.88 21.00
CA GLU A 556 11.44 -1.86 20.03
C GLU A 556 10.33 -0.87 20.43
N SER A 557 10.18 -0.55 21.72
CA SER A 557 9.21 0.44 22.21
C SER A 557 9.78 1.84 22.39
N GLY A 558 11.03 2.07 21.95
CA GLY A 558 11.75 3.34 22.10
C GLY A 558 11.24 4.47 21.19
N GLU A 559 11.84 5.65 21.35
CA GLU A 559 11.61 6.82 20.50
C GLU A 559 12.09 6.56 19.07
N LEU A 560 11.27 6.91 18.06
CA LEU A 560 11.57 6.61 16.65
C LEU A 560 12.90 7.22 16.16
N ALA A 561 13.35 8.33 16.75
CA ALA A 561 14.61 8.97 16.40
C ALA A 561 15.83 8.07 16.66
N ALA A 562 15.74 7.07 17.55
CA ALA A 562 16.84 6.15 17.85
C ALA A 562 17.20 5.26 16.65
N TRP A 563 16.24 4.94 15.76
CA TRP A 563 16.49 4.08 14.58
C TRP A 563 17.50 4.70 13.60
N GLY A 564 17.63 6.03 13.58
CA GLY A 564 18.62 6.73 12.75
C GLY A 564 19.99 6.91 13.41
N THR A 565 20.29 6.18 14.49
CA THR A 565 21.53 6.35 15.27
C THR A 565 22.10 5.00 15.68
N ALA A 566 23.44 4.90 15.77
CA ALA A 566 24.12 3.68 16.22
C ALA A 566 23.63 3.19 17.59
N SER A 567 23.27 4.10 18.51
CA SER A 567 22.77 3.79 19.86
C SER A 567 21.36 3.21 19.91
N GLY A 568 20.62 3.20 18.80
CA GLY A 568 19.34 2.50 18.70
C GLY A 568 19.49 1.02 18.35
N TRP A 569 20.69 0.60 17.96
CA TRP A 569 20.99 -0.73 17.43
C TRP A 569 22.14 -1.39 18.18
N ARG A 570 22.19 -2.72 18.11
CA ARG A 570 23.34 -3.54 18.50
C ARG A 570 23.53 -4.65 17.48
N ALA A 571 24.69 -5.30 17.49
CA ALA A 571 24.85 -6.57 16.78
C ALA A 571 23.97 -7.66 17.41
N SER A 572 23.44 -8.56 16.58
CA SER A 572 22.68 -9.73 17.03
C SER A 572 23.52 -10.68 17.90
N SER A 573 22.86 -11.42 18.79
CA SER A 573 23.55 -12.35 19.69
C SER A 573 24.18 -13.56 18.96
N VAL A 574 23.60 -13.95 17.83
CA VAL A 574 24.02 -15.11 17.01
C VAL A 574 24.23 -14.70 15.56
N ASP A 575 25.09 -15.44 14.87
CA ASP A 575 25.35 -15.22 13.44
C ASP A 575 24.09 -15.60 12.65
N GLY A 576 23.77 -14.82 11.63
CA GLY A 576 22.53 -14.87 10.88
C GLY A 576 21.36 -14.14 11.57
N GLY A 577 21.53 -13.69 12.81
CA GLY A 577 20.44 -13.03 13.53
C GLY A 577 19.39 -13.99 14.09
N THR A 578 18.24 -13.48 14.48
CA THR A 578 17.14 -14.28 15.03
C THR A 578 15.81 -14.06 14.31
N PRO A 579 15.76 -14.13 12.96
CA PRO A 579 14.55 -13.79 12.24
C PRO A 579 13.35 -14.65 12.65
N GLY A 580 12.22 -13.99 12.86
CA GLY A 580 10.98 -14.55 13.37
C GLY A 580 10.94 -14.73 14.89
N GLN A 581 11.99 -14.37 15.63
CA GLN A 581 12.11 -14.51 17.07
C GLN A 581 12.68 -13.24 17.72
N ALA A 582 12.40 -13.03 19.00
CA ALA A 582 13.08 -11.97 19.73
C ALA A 582 14.54 -12.36 19.97
N ASP A 583 15.47 -11.43 19.77
CA ASP A 583 16.86 -11.66 20.13
C ASP A 583 17.01 -11.59 21.66
N GLU A 584 17.16 -12.74 22.30
CA GLU A 584 17.41 -12.88 23.75
C GLU A 584 18.85 -12.48 24.16
N GLY A 585 19.62 -11.89 23.24
CA GLY A 585 20.91 -11.25 23.50
C GLY A 585 20.86 -10.20 24.61
N ARG A 586 21.93 -10.15 25.40
CA ARG A 586 22.00 -9.35 26.63
C ARG A 586 21.76 -7.87 26.36
N ILE A 587 20.88 -7.29 27.18
CA ILE A 587 20.55 -5.86 27.14
C ILE A 587 21.73 -5.08 27.69
N PRO A 588 22.28 -4.06 27.00
CA PRO A 588 23.35 -3.22 27.56
C PRO A 588 22.97 -2.73 28.95
N GLY A 589 23.83 -2.99 29.93
CA GLY A 589 23.54 -2.73 31.34
C GLY A 589 23.07 -3.93 32.16
N ASP A 590 22.49 -4.97 31.56
CA ASP A 590 21.95 -6.16 32.24
C ASP A 590 23.04 -7.22 32.46
N SER A 591 24.02 -6.90 33.32
CA SER A 591 25.13 -7.81 33.64
C SER A 591 24.71 -9.08 34.36
N ASN A 592 23.53 -9.09 34.99
CA ASN A 592 23.03 -10.25 35.72
C ASN A 592 22.16 -11.19 34.85
N GLY A 593 21.70 -10.70 33.69
CA GLY A 593 20.96 -11.47 32.70
C GLY A 593 19.52 -11.75 33.09
N ASP A 594 18.91 -10.90 33.92
CA ASP A 594 17.49 -11.00 34.33
C ASP A 594 16.55 -10.21 33.40
N GLY A 595 17.10 -9.58 32.37
CA GLY A 595 16.37 -8.75 31.41
C GLY A 595 16.07 -7.34 31.92
N ILE A 596 16.64 -6.92 33.05
CA ILE A 596 16.36 -5.62 33.68
C ILE A 596 17.67 -4.93 34.05
N PHE A 597 18.12 -3.96 33.26
CA PHE A 597 19.21 -3.08 33.70
C PHE A 597 18.78 -2.23 34.91
N ASN A 598 19.34 -2.48 36.08
CA ASN A 598 19.07 -1.73 37.32
C ASN A 598 20.31 -1.62 38.23
N SER A 599 20.14 -1.11 39.46
CA SER A 599 21.27 -0.97 40.39
C SER A 599 21.97 -2.27 40.72
N SER A 600 21.28 -3.41 40.64
CA SER A 600 21.85 -4.74 40.89
C SER A 600 22.96 -5.07 39.89
N ASP A 601 22.81 -4.66 38.62
CA ASP A 601 23.83 -4.87 37.59
C ASP A 601 25.04 -3.97 37.80
N LEU A 602 24.80 -2.71 38.15
CA LEU A 602 25.86 -1.76 38.48
C LEU A 602 26.69 -2.28 39.66
N VAL A 603 26.04 -2.81 40.70
CA VAL A 603 26.75 -3.43 41.82
C VAL A 603 27.62 -4.59 41.35
N ILE A 604 27.16 -5.42 40.42
CA ILE A 604 27.92 -6.56 39.89
C ILE A 604 29.19 -6.08 39.16
N VAL A 605 29.07 -5.15 38.22
CA VAL A 605 30.22 -4.70 37.40
C VAL A 605 31.24 -3.92 38.24
N PHE A 606 30.79 -3.08 39.18
CA PHE A 606 31.71 -2.39 40.08
C PHE A 606 32.35 -3.32 41.12
N THR A 607 31.74 -4.47 41.41
CA THR A 607 32.35 -5.51 42.26
C THR A 607 33.46 -6.28 41.52
N ALA A 608 33.38 -6.40 40.19
CA ALA A 608 34.45 -6.99 39.39
C ALA A 608 35.76 -6.20 39.51
N GLY A 609 35.65 -4.87 39.70
CA GLY A 609 36.78 -3.99 40.00
C GLY A 609 37.62 -3.61 38.78
N GLU A 610 37.05 -3.74 37.59
CA GLU A 610 37.72 -3.50 36.30
C GLU A 610 37.41 -2.12 35.71
N TYR A 611 36.51 -1.36 36.34
CA TYR A 611 36.18 0.00 35.90
C TYR A 611 37.42 0.90 35.87
N GLU A 612 37.81 1.34 34.67
CA GLU A 612 38.95 2.25 34.45
C GLU A 612 40.26 1.74 35.12
N ASP A 613 40.49 0.43 35.12
CA ASP A 613 41.63 -0.20 35.81
C ASP A 613 42.98 -0.09 35.05
N ALA A 614 42.94 0.46 33.84
CA ALA A 614 44.06 0.63 32.90
C ALA A 614 44.71 -0.69 32.43
N ILE A 615 44.00 -1.80 32.53
CA ILE A 615 44.30 -3.06 31.87
C ILE A 615 43.43 -3.10 30.60
N ALA A 616 44.02 -3.50 29.47
CA ALA A 616 43.31 -3.52 28.19
C ALA A 616 42.84 -4.95 27.86
N GLY A 617 41.59 -5.10 27.46
CA GLY A 617 40.95 -6.34 27.03
C GLY A 617 40.71 -7.35 28.16
N ASN A 618 40.53 -6.91 29.40
CA ASN A 618 40.26 -7.85 30.52
C ASN A 618 38.79 -7.96 30.91
N SER A 619 37.90 -7.10 30.42
CA SER A 619 36.49 -7.14 30.79
C SER A 619 35.67 -7.98 29.85
N VAL A 620 34.69 -8.68 30.42
CA VAL A 620 33.57 -9.29 29.68
C VAL A 620 32.27 -8.54 29.99
N PHE A 621 31.20 -8.86 29.26
CA PHE A 621 29.90 -8.21 29.43
C PHE A 621 29.37 -8.22 30.88
N GLU A 622 29.50 -9.34 31.61
CA GLU A 622 29.11 -9.44 33.03
C GLU A 622 29.96 -8.55 33.96
N GLU A 623 31.15 -8.16 33.51
CA GLU A 623 32.11 -7.33 34.23
C GLU A 623 32.04 -5.85 33.79
N GLY A 624 31.21 -5.53 32.78
CA GLY A 624 30.84 -4.18 32.40
C GLY A 624 31.21 -3.77 30.97
N ASP A 625 31.81 -4.65 30.17
CA ASP A 625 32.06 -4.43 28.73
C ASP A 625 30.74 -4.53 27.93
N TRP A 626 29.91 -3.50 28.04
CA TRP A 626 28.58 -3.45 27.44
C TRP A 626 28.60 -2.95 26.01
N ASN A 627 29.63 -2.20 25.61
CA ASN A 627 29.82 -1.75 24.23
C ASN A 627 30.66 -2.74 23.38
N GLY A 628 31.29 -3.74 24.00
CA GLY A 628 32.05 -4.80 23.33
C GLY A 628 33.47 -4.42 22.91
N ASP A 629 34.05 -3.36 23.47
CA ASP A 629 35.42 -2.92 23.20
C ASP A 629 36.49 -3.69 24.02
N GLY A 630 36.05 -4.50 24.99
CA GLY A 630 36.88 -5.36 25.83
C GLY A 630 37.34 -4.72 27.15
N ASP A 631 36.91 -3.49 27.46
CA ASP A 631 37.33 -2.72 28.63
C ASP A 631 36.12 -2.09 29.35
N PHE A 632 35.88 -2.38 30.63
CA PHE A 632 34.83 -1.66 31.36
C PHE A 632 35.26 -0.22 31.69
N ASN A 633 34.70 0.75 30.99
CA ASN A 633 35.05 2.16 31.17
C ASN A 633 33.83 3.09 31.13
N THR A 634 34.06 4.41 31.19
CA THR A 634 32.98 5.40 31.16
C THR A 634 32.09 5.26 29.91
N SER A 635 32.65 4.80 28.78
CA SER A 635 31.91 4.64 27.52
C SER A 635 30.85 3.54 27.61
N ASP A 636 31.07 2.47 28.37
CA ASP A 636 30.09 1.40 28.60
C ASP A 636 28.91 1.88 29.43
N LEU A 637 29.19 2.61 30.52
CA LEU A 637 28.14 3.22 31.33
C LEU A 637 27.31 4.17 30.47
N VAL A 638 27.96 5.03 29.67
CA VAL A 638 27.27 5.92 28.75
C VAL A 638 26.43 5.12 27.75
N PHE A 639 26.98 4.07 27.15
CA PHE A 639 26.28 3.21 26.19
C PHE A 639 25.03 2.56 26.80
N ALA A 640 25.14 1.96 27.99
CA ALA A 640 24.00 1.32 28.66
C ALA A 640 22.95 2.32 29.15
N PHE A 641 23.34 3.51 29.63
CA PHE A 641 22.37 4.54 30.01
C PHE A 641 21.71 5.22 28.80
N GLN A 642 22.44 5.39 27.69
CA GLN A 642 21.88 5.91 26.44
C GLN A 642 20.93 4.91 25.76
N ALA A 643 21.13 3.61 25.95
CA ALA A 643 20.18 2.58 25.54
C ALA A 643 18.78 2.75 26.19
N GLY A 644 18.69 3.51 27.29
CA GLY A 644 17.42 3.90 27.90
C GLY A 644 16.70 2.76 28.63
N THR A 645 17.43 1.69 28.98
CA THR A 645 16.90 0.46 29.57
C THR A 645 16.96 0.43 31.09
N TYR A 646 17.57 1.44 31.74
CA TYR A 646 17.69 1.49 33.21
C TYR A 646 16.33 1.64 33.90
N VAL A 647 15.99 0.69 34.77
CA VAL A 647 14.77 0.69 35.58
C VAL A 647 15.15 0.86 37.05
N ALA A 648 14.77 1.98 37.67
CA ALA A 648 14.90 2.12 39.10
C ALA A 648 13.86 1.26 39.83
N ASN A 649 14.31 0.45 40.79
CA ASN A 649 13.41 -0.33 41.63
C ASN A 649 12.44 0.62 42.35
N ALA A 650 11.13 0.38 42.19
CA ALA A 650 10.11 1.15 42.91
C ALA A 650 10.31 0.91 44.42
N VAL A 651 10.71 1.95 45.15
CA VAL A 651 10.80 1.91 46.61
C VAL A 651 9.47 1.38 47.15
N ALA A 652 9.49 0.19 47.74
CA ALA A 652 8.34 -0.41 48.39
C ALA A 652 7.91 0.52 49.53
N THR A 653 6.94 1.41 49.26
CA THR A 653 6.27 2.18 50.30
C THR A 653 5.52 1.20 51.18
N SER A 654 6.05 0.98 52.39
CA SER A 654 5.48 0.05 53.36
C SER A 654 4.02 0.41 53.63
N GLN A 655 3.12 -0.50 53.25
CA GLN A 655 1.72 -0.50 53.66
C GLN A 655 1.63 -0.56 55.19
N GLN A 656 1.02 0.46 55.80
CA GLN A 656 0.17 0.28 56.97
C GLN A 656 -1.20 0.90 56.69
N ALA A 657 -2.15 0.02 56.36
CA ALA A 657 -3.58 0.32 56.42
C ALA A 657 -4.01 0.51 57.88
N PHE A 658 -5.01 1.36 58.16
CA PHE A 658 -6.24 1.02 58.88
C PHE A 658 -7.20 2.23 59.00
N ILE A 659 -8.39 2.10 58.38
CA ILE A 659 -9.74 2.52 58.81
C ILE A 659 -10.07 4.03 59.02
N ALA A 660 -11.04 4.53 58.22
CA ALA A 660 -11.86 5.73 58.45
C ALA A 660 -12.92 5.47 59.56
N PRO A 661 -13.51 6.46 60.31
CA PRO A 661 -14.10 7.69 59.76
C PRO A 661 -14.12 8.95 60.67
N ASP A 662 -14.64 10.05 60.10
CA ASP A 662 -15.21 11.26 60.74
C ASP A 662 -14.26 12.27 61.39
N LEU A 663 -14.24 13.50 60.85
CA LEU A 663 -14.59 14.70 61.62
C LEU A 663 -14.80 15.91 60.70
N SER A 664 -16.07 16.29 60.68
CA SER A 664 -16.65 17.58 60.32
C SER A 664 -15.78 18.84 60.51
N ASP A 665 -16.12 19.84 59.69
CA ASP A 665 -16.08 21.28 59.96
C ASP A 665 -14.72 21.99 59.89
N ARG A 666 -14.56 22.87 58.89
CA ARG A 666 -14.57 24.34 59.12
C ARG A 666 -14.36 25.20 57.85
N PHE A 667 -15.41 25.98 57.56
CA PHE A 667 -15.49 27.22 56.76
C PHE A 667 -15.26 27.10 55.24
N GLY A 668 -16.17 27.44 54.33
CA GLY A 668 -17.37 28.28 54.43
C GLY A 668 -17.25 29.54 53.56
N ALA A 669 -17.85 29.48 52.36
CA ALA A 669 -18.30 30.59 51.49
C ALA A 669 -17.21 31.51 50.88
N THR A 670 -17.23 31.82 49.57
CA THR A 670 -18.32 32.61 48.96
C THR A 670 -18.43 32.42 47.44
N LYS A 671 -19.65 32.02 47.06
CA LYS A 671 -20.42 32.04 45.80
C LYS A 671 -20.22 33.19 44.76
N ARG A 672 -20.32 32.76 43.47
CA ARG A 672 -21.14 33.29 42.33
C ARG A 672 -20.60 34.55 41.60
N LYS A 673 -20.72 34.76 40.28
CA LYS A 673 -21.50 34.18 39.15
C LYS A 673 -21.13 34.92 37.83
N HIS A 674 -21.30 34.25 36.67
CA HIS A 674 -21.72 34.79 35.33
C HIS A 674 -20.78 35.79 34.60
N ASP A 675 -20.64 35.87 33.28
CA ASP A 675 -21.01 35.11 32.08
C ASP A 675 -20.42 35.90 30.87
N VAL A 676 -20.19 35.24 29.72
CA VAL A 676 -20.50 35.75 28.35
C VAL A 676 -19.47 36.60 27.52
N ILE A 677 -19.11 36.01 26.35
CA ILE A 677 -18.87 36.59 24.98
C ILE A 677 -17.44 36.96 24.47
N ALA A 678 -16.95 36.05 23.61
CA ALA A 678 -16.65 36.16 22.16
C ALA A 678 -15.34 36.74 21.56
N LYS A 679 -14.86 35.95 20.58
CA LYS A 679 -14.33 36.24 19.22
C LYS A 679 -12.90 36.78 19.04
N GLN A 680 -12.07 35.88 18.46
CA GLN A 680 -11.27 36.02 17.23
C GLN A 680 -10.66 37.39 16.87
N ALA A 681 -9.34 37.44 16.73
CA ALA A 681 -8.66 37.83 15.47
C ALA A 681 -7.15 37.55 15.51
N TYR A 682 -6.65 37.15 14.35
CA TYR A 682 -5.28 36.79 13.99
C TYR A 682 -4.52 38.02 13.42
N PHE A 683 -3.18 37.93 13.42
CA PHE A 683 -2.14 38.78 12.80
C PHE A 683 -1.64 40.03 13.55
N ALA A 684 -0.37 39.99 14.01
CA ALA A 684 0.77 40.53 13.25
C ALA A 684 2.09 40.49 14.07
N THR A 685 3.10 39.82 13.49
CA THR A 685 4.56 40.10 13.53
C THR A 685 5.20 40.69 14.80
N VAL A 686 6.09 39.90 15.42
CA VAL A 686 7.31 40.40 16.07
C VAL A 686 8.49 39.58 15.57
N THR A 687 9.31 40.23 14.75
CA THR A 687 10.72 39.92 14.54
C THR A 687 11.50 40.24 15.81
N GLU A 688 12.19 39.28 16.41
CA GLU A 688 13.54 39.49 16.93
C GLU A 688 14.20 38.16 17.33
N ASN A 689 15.42 37.98 16.80
CA ASN A 689 16.36 36.95 17.16
C ASN A 689 16.65 36.96 18.67
N GLN A 690 16.18 35.93 19.37
CA GLN A 690 16.83 35.43 20.57
C GLN A 690 16.82 33.90 20.44
N THR A 691 17.95 33.34 20.04
CA THR A 691 18.29 31.94 20.27
C THR A 691 17.91 31.60 21.73
N PRO A 692 17.18 30.51 22.00
CA PRO A 692 17.09 30.01 23.37
C PRO A 692 18.53 29.88 23.90
N PRO A 693 18.83 30.26 25.16
CA PRO A 693 20.14 29.95 25.70
C PRO A 693 20.32 28.45 25.53
N ALA A 694 21.45 28.05 24.93
CA ALA A 694 21.88 26.67 24.98
C ALA A 694 21.71 26.23 26.43
N VAL A 695 20.86 25.23 26.66
CA VAL A 695 20.97 24.44 27.87
C VAL A 695 22.35 23.83 27.72
N ASP A 696 23.30 24.43 28.43
CA ASP A 696 24.55 23.78 28.75
C ASP A 696 24.11 22.55 29.55
N LEU A 697 23.89 21.44 28.84
CA LEU A 697 24.02 20.12 29.42
C LEU A 697 25.49 20.03 29.77
N ALA A 698 25.86 20.71 30.84
CA ALA A 698 27.11 20.48 31.53
C ALA A 698 27.17 18.96 31.67
N PRO A 699 28.29 18.32 31.28
CA PRO A 699 28.40 16.88 31.45
C PRO A 699 27.96 16.58 32.87
N ILE A 700 27.00 15.65 33.03
CA ILE A 700 26.75 14.98 34.30
C ILE A 700 28.14 14.76 34.85
N ARG A 701 28.50 15.45 35.93
CA ARG A 701 29.89 15.48 36.36
C ARG A 701 30.14 14.08 36.87
N PHE A 702 30.73 13.22 36.05
CA PHE A 702 31.01 11.82 36.37
C PHE A 702 31.82 11.72 37.68
N GLU A 703 32.59 12.77 38.03
CA GLU A 703 33.20 12.97 39.35
C GLU A 703 32.22 12.83 40.54
N GLN A 704 30.93 13.17 40.39
CA GLN A 704 29.89 13.04 41.42
C GLN A 704 29.33 11.62 41.50
N ILE A 705 29.29 10.91 40.37
CA ILE A 705 28.96 9.47 40.31
C ILE A 705 30.11 8.68 40.94
N ASP A 706 31.36 8.98 40.58
CA ASP A 706 32.57 8.41 41.18
C ASP A 706 32.61 8.64 42.69
N GLN A 707 32.20 9.84 43.15
CA GLN A 707 32.12 10.15 44.57
C GLN A 707 31.02 9.35 45.29
N ALA A 708 29.86 9.15 44.67
CA ALA A 708 28.80 8.29 45.21
C ALA A 708 29.25 6.81 45.30
N PHE A 709 29.98 6.31 44.30
CA PHE A 709 30.56 4.97 44.31
C PHE A 709 31.69 4.80 45.34
N ALA A 710 32.55 5.81 45.52
CA ALA A 710 33.59 5.81 46.54
C ALA A 710 33.02 5.84 47.97
N GLU A 711 31.91 6.55 48.17
CA GLU A 711 31.21 6.60 49.46
C GLU A 711 30.52 5.26 49.77
N ALA A 712 29.87 4.62 48.79
CA ALA A 712 29.24 3.31 48.94
C ALA A 712 30.26 2.16 49.15
N SER A 713 31.36 2.14 48.41
CA SER A 713 32.40 1.08 48.51
C SER A 713 33.24 1.13 49.80
N SER A 714 33.15 2.22 50.57
CA SER A 714 33.84 2.37 51.87
C SER A 714 33.07 1.80 53.07
N SER A 715 31.81 1.39 52.87
CA SER A 715 30.94 0.77 53.86
C SER A 715 31.20 -0.73 53.93
N SER A 716 31.57 -1.25 55.11
CA SER A 716 31.90 -2.67 55.30
C SER A 716 30.67 -3.54 55.65
N ALA A 717 29.49 -3.30 55.06
CA ALA A 717 28.26 -4.03 55.40
C ALA A 717 27.57 -4.66 54.16
N LYS A 718 27.68 -5.99 54.03
CA LYS A 718 27.06 -6.81 52.97
C LYS A 718 25.52 -6.96 53.11
N ASP A 719 24.73 -5.88 52.99
CA ASP A 719 23.26 -5.99 53.02
C ASP A 719 22.56 -5.08 52.00
N THR A 720 21.33 -5.47 51.63
CA THR A 720 20.38 -4.89 50.65
C THR A 720 20.09 -3.38 50.74
N ASP A 721 20.71 -2.65 51.68
CA ASP A 721 20.53 -1.21 51.87
C ASP A 721 21.36 -0.38 50.86
N GLU A 722 22.51 -0.90 50.41
CA GLU A 722 23.42 -0.18 49.49
C GLU A 722 22.86 -0.02 48.07
N SER A 723 22.18 -1.05 47.53
CA SER A 723 21.50 -0.97 46.22
C SER A 723 20.36 0.05 46.23
N ASN A 724 19.59 0.14 47.32
CA ASN A 724 18.52 1.13 47.46
C ASN A 724 19.06 2.57 47.58
N GLU A 725 20.19 2.76 48.24
CA GLU A 725 20.82 4.08 48.37
C GLU A 725 21.50 4.52 47.05
N LEU A 726 22.11 3.59 46.32
CA LEU A 726 22.64 3.83 44.98
C LEU A 726 21.50 4.19 43.99
N ASP A 727 20.38 3.47 44.03
CA ASP A 727 19.18 3.78 43.25
C ASP A 727 18.67 5.20 43.51
N ARG A 728 18.66 5.65 44.79
CA ARG A 728 18.27 7.02 45.14
C ARG A 728 19.23 8.05 44.56
N LEU A 729 20.54 7.84 44.69
CA LEU A 729 21.56 8.79 44.24
C LEU A 729 21.59 8.93 42.71
N ILE A 730 21.46 7.82 41.98
CA ILE A 730 21.37 7.81 40.52
C ILE A 730 20.10 8.54 40.06
N GLN A 731 18.96 8.33 40.74
CA GLN A 731 17.72 9.07 40.43
C GLN A 731 17.82 10.57 40.67
N GLU A 732 18.48 11.00 41.74
CA GLU A 732 18.70 12.43 42.01
C GLU A 732 19.62 13.09 40.96
N LEU A 733 20.59 12.34 40.43
CA LEU A 733 21.50 12.78 39.36
C LEU A 733 20.83 12.82 37.98
N LEU A 734 19.93 11.88 37.67
CA LEU A 734 19.22 11.84 36.39
C LEU A 734 18.08 12.88 36.29
N GLN A 735 17.59 13.40 37.43
CA GLN A 735 16.52 14.41 37.48
C GLN A 735 17.01 15.87 37.46
N GLY A 736 18.30 16.11 37.71
CA GLY A 736 18.92 17.46 37.76
C GLY A 736 19.62 17.80 36.45
#